data_AF-A0A1W9H539-F1
#
_entry.id   AF-A0A1W9H539-F1
#
_cell.length_a   1.000
_cell.length_b   1.000
_cell.length_c   1.000
_cell.angle_alpha   90.00
_cell.angle_beta   90.00
_cell.angle_gamma   90.00
#
_symmetry.space_group_name_H-M   'P 1'
#
loop_
_entity.id
_entity.type
_entity.pdbx_description
1 polymer ?
#
loop_
_entity_poly.entity_id
_entity_poly.type
_entity_poly.pdbx_seq_one_letter_code
_entity_poly.pdbx_strand_id
1 'polypeptide(L)'
;MAITSAQQTEILKIVAGLFNAAPGGSNLSELANFVSNGGTTQQLANALAALPLFTTGVLAGKVTVESQVDVLMKHFGLTDSDDAASAGAQAQAHDYFHDRIEAGDGFGAIVYDAVTFLSTTTDTKFTEAKTLLDNKAKVAAAYSAENSSSDLDTLQKVLSNVTGTAPYTDEEVTEILEGSGSAGDTFTLTNTTDNLVGTKGNDTFIGDNTSASAGDTLVGGTGSDTLKIFGTNTVPNISGIENVYYNAPGGNIDFSAKADVTSIEVDGFGANTLTIGSGQAVKVSNQAAGTTATIAGNSPTTLGLTLNKAGSSTTDATVALTGTGLTTLDVTASDNASYVTLTNAGGKLATINIAGDKDLELQHALTTVTTIDASKATGNVTIDGVGASNLKFTGGKGNDKIVMAATITASDVLAGGDGTDTLSVSDADTVDTAAEVVGITGFETFEVAGADAITYNLSIIGAKNTLTGLVISETGGAATVSNINAATAGNISITGAAPTTLTLTASDFVSGGTSDTTTISLDNSTTKSGTGIDVTSLVFANADVINLKSIGDGSSPKTVGGAEENSVILTATDVEKVVITGNEALSFATAAGTNPTEIDASGLTNDAAVTIDTDASAIVSLLAKGTAKNDTIDIDNAATITSTLYLGGGSDTVIVDGGGTSAHTLIYSATTLGAGDIKAGNSSTLALTGVAAAAGDTVTINFTAALEALLKSGSTLLSATGANINVHGTTLSATTNIAAAQADGTMTLQIDINGDGSYVAADDWQLTITGKGTDDTLIYNASTDTLVFTVV
;
A
#
# COMPACT_ATOMS: atom_id res chain seq x y z
N MET A 1 21.60 -26.43 61.36
CA MET A 1 23.06 -26.35 61.07
C MET A 1 23.23 -25.43 59.87
N ALA A 2 24.27 -24.60 59.77
CA ALA A 2 24.49 -23.82 58.56
C ALA A 2 24.72 -24.76 57.35
N ILE A 3 24.20 -24.41 56.17
CA ILE A 3 24.48 -25.14 54.94
C ILE A 3 25.95 -24.96 54.54
N THR A 4 26.49 -25.90 53.77
CA THR A 4 27.85 -25.79 53.19
C THR A 4 27.88 -24.83 52.01
N SER A 5 29.05 -24.30 51.65
CA SER A 5 29.22 -23.45 50.46
C SER A 5 28.83 -24.19 49.16
N ALA A 6 29.09 -25.50 49.07
CA ALA A 6 28.65 -26.31 47.94
C ALA A 6 27.12 -26.36 47.81
N GLN A 7 26.42 -26.53 48.93
CA GLN A 7 24.95 -26.50 48.96
C GLN A 7 24.41 -25.10 48.61
N GLN A 8 25.08 -24.02 49.05
CA GLN A 8 24.71 -22.67 48.67
C GLN A 8 24.84 -22.44 47.16
N THR A 9 25.97 -22.84 46.56
CA THR A 9 26.16 -22.75 45.10
C THR A 9 25.12 -23.56 44.33
N GLU A 10 24.79 -24.77 44.80
CA GLU A 10 23.77 -25.61 44.17
C GLU A 10 22.38 -24.95 44.23
N ILE A 11 21.99 -24.34 45.36
CA ILE A 11 20.75 -23.56 45.48
C ILE A 11 20.74 -22.42 44.46
N LEU A 12 21.83 -21.65 44.36
CA LEU A 12 21.93 -20.52 43.43
C LEU A 12 21.79 -20.97 41.97
N LYS A 13 22.40 -22.10 41.60
CA LYS A 13 22.26 -22.68 40.26
C LYS A 13 20.85 -23.17 39.96
N ILE A 14 20.16 -23.77 40.94
CA ILE A 14 18.76 -24.19 40.80
C ILE A 14 17.85 -22.97 40.59
N VAL A 15 18.05 -21.90 41.36
CA VAL A 15 17.28 -20.65 41.19
C VAL A 15 17.56 -20.02 39.82
N ALA A 16 18.82 -19.97 39.38
CA ALA A 16 19.18 -19.50 38.05
C ALA A 16 18.57 -20.37 36.94
N GLY A 17 18.53 -21.69 37.10
CA GLY A 17 17.93 -22.60 36.12
C GLY A 17 16.40 -22.53 36.04
N LEU A 18 15.73 -22.28 37.16
CA LEU A 18 14.25 -22.17 37.20
C LEU A 18 13.75 -20.76 36.88
N PHE A 19 14.41 -19.71 37.36
CA PHE A 19 13.90 -18.34 37.28
C PHE A 19 14.79 -17.39 36.47
N ASN A 20 15.99 -17.81 36.07
CA ASN A 20 17.01 -16.92 35.50
C ASN A 20 17.24 -15.66 36.33
N ALA A 21 17.25 -15.82 37.65
CA ALA A 21 17.27 -14.72 38.61
C ALA A 21 18.29 -14.95 39.73
N ALA A 22 18.80 -13.87 40.30
CA ALA A 22 19.44 -13.93 41.62
C ALA A 22 18.34 -14.04 42.70
N PRO A 23 18.49 -14.85 43.76
CA PRO A 23 17.45 -14.96 44.79
C PRO A 23 17.34 -13.69 45.66
N GLY A 24 18.42 -12.95 45.87
CA GLY A 24 18.47 -11.88 46.87
C GLY A 24 18.60 -12.44 48.30
N GLY A 25 19.12 -11.63 49.22
CA GLY A 25 19.51 -12.08 50.56
C GLY A 25 18.36 -12.67 51.40
N SER A 26 17.15 -12.11 51.31
CA SER A 26 15.98 -12.61 52.05
C SER A 26 15.55 -13.98 51.55
N ASN A 27 15.39 -14.17 50.24
CA ASN A 27 14.96 -15.44 49.69
C ASN A 27 16.05 -16.49 49.83
N LEU A 28 17.33 -16.14 49.61
CA LEU A 28 18.45 -17.08 49.80
C LEU A 28 18.50 -17.61 51.24
N SER A 29 18.19 -16.76 52.23
CA SER A 29 18.11 -17.18 53.63
C SER A 29 16.99 -18.20 53.88
N GLU A 30 15.82 -18.00 53.27
CA GLU A 30 14.70 -18.96 53.37
C GLU A 30 15.01 -20.29 52.68
N LEU A 31 15.62 -20.26 51.49
CA LEU A 31 16.04 -21.44 50.76
C LEU A 31 17.13 -22.23 51.52
N ALA A 32 18.08 -21.52 52.14
CA ALA A 32 19.08 -22.14 53.00
C ALA A 32 18.46 -22.75 54.28
N ASN A 33 17.41 -22.12 54.83
CA ASN A 33 16.67 -22.66 55.97
C ASN A 33 15.95 -23.97 55.63
N PHE A 34 15.40 -24.10 54.42
CA PHE A 34 14.79 -25.36 53.97
C PHE A 34 15.79 -26.53 54.00
N VAL A 35 16.99 -26.32 53.44
CA VAL A 35 18.02 -27.36 53.35
C VAL A 35 18.64 -27.67 54.72
N SER A 36 18.89 -26.65 55.55
CA SER A 36 19.43 -26.85 56.90
C SER A 36 18.49 -27.58 57.86
N ASN A 37 17.18 -27.57 57.58
CA ASN A 37 16.15 -28.32 58.31
C ASN A 37 15.96 -29.77 57.80
N GLY A 38 16.85 -30.24 56.92
CA GLY A 38 16.86 -31.62 56.44
C GLY A 38 16.21 -31.84 55.07
N GLY A 39 15.75 -30.78 54.40
CA GLY A 39 15.32 -30.85 53.01
C GLY A 39 16.51 -31.04 52.04
N THR A 40 16.29 -31.75 50.95
CA THR A 40 17.29 -31.90 49.88
C THR A 40 17.16 -30.79 48.83
N THR A 41 18.22 -30.50 48.08
CA THR A 41 18.20 -29.53 46.96
C THR A 41 17.26 -29.95 45.84
N GLN A 42 17.09 -31.25 45.60
CA GLN A 42 16.08 -31.79 44.68
C GLN A 42 14.65 -31.50 45.16
N GLN A 43 14.36 -31.70 46.46
CA GLN A 43 13.05 -31.33 47.03
C GLN A 43 12.81 -29.82 46.96
N LEU A 44 13.86 -29.01 47.14
CA LEU A 44 13.78 -27.56 46.98
C LEU A 44 13.46 -27.17 45.53
N ALA A 45 14.13 -27.76 44.55
CA ALA A 45 13.87 -27.50 43.13
C ALA A 45 12.42 -27.83 42.76
N ASN A 46 11.90 -28.97 43.25
CA ASN A 46 10.50 -29.36 43.07
C ASN A 46 9.53 -28.38 43.74
N ALA A 47 9.84 -27.91 44.95
CA ALA A 47 9.01 -26.94 45.65
C ALA A 47 8.99 -25.58 44.93
N LEU A 48 10.15 -25.10 44.44
CA LEU A 48 10.29 -23.86 43.69
C LEU A 48 9.53 -23.90 42.37
N ALA A 49 9.63 -25.01 41.62
CA ALA A 49 8.91 -25.20 40.37
C ALA A 49 7.38 -25.30 40.56
N ALA A 50 6.91 -25.64 41.76
CA ALA A 50 5.47 -25.66 42.08
C ALA A 50 4.92 -24.28 42.51
N LEU A 51 5.77 -23.27 42.68
CA LEU A 51 5.32 -21.94 43.07
C LEU A 51 4.55 -21.26 41.92
N PRO A 52 3.48 -20.50 42.23
CA PRO A 52 2.81 -19.66 41.24
C PRO A 52 3.76 -18.72 40.50
N LEU A 53 4.82 -18.26 41.18
CA LEU A 53 5.85 -17.41 40.59
C LEU A 53 6.52 -18.09 39.38
N PHE A 54 6.69 -19.41 39.41
CA PHE A 54 7.20 -20.18 38.28
C PHE A 54 6.07 -20.55 37.31
N THR A 55 5.01 -21.18 37.79
CA THR A 55 3.96 -21.75 36.90
C THR A 55 3.11 -20.70 36.20
N THR A 56 2.94 -19.52 36.80
CA THR A 56 2.13 -18.42 36.24
C THR A 56 2.92 -17.13 36.00
N GLY A 57 4.15 -17.00 36.51
CA GLY A 57 5.05 -15.91 36.19
C GLY A 57 6.00 -16.30 35.05
N VAL A 58 6.93 -17.21 35.31
CA VAL A 58 7.94 -17.66 34.33
C VAL A 58 7.30 -18.38 33.13
N LEU A 59 6.37 -19.30 33.37
CA LEU A 59 5.67 -20.06 32.32
C LEU A 59 4.37 -19.41 31.82
N ALA A 60 4.15 -18.13 32.12
CA ALA A 60 2.94 -17.42 31.73
C ALA A 60 2.67 -17.51 30.22
N GLY A 61 1.51 -18.08 29.84
CA GLY A 61 1.13 -18.25 28.43
C GLY A 61 1.93 -19.30 27.65
N LYS A 62 2.85 -20.03 28.29
CA LYS A 62 3.67 -21.10 27.67
C LYS A 62 3.01 -22.46 27.92
N VAL A 63 2.00 -22.75 27.12
CA VAL A 63 1.12 -23.93 27.29
C VAL A 63 1.53 -25.14 26.45
N THR A 64 2.44 -24.98 25.48
CA THR A 64 2.96 -26.08 24.64
C THR A 64 4.31 -26.55 25.16
N VAL A 65 4.65 -27.82 24.91
CA VAL A 65 5.96 -28.41 25.25
C VAL A 65 7.09 -27.56 24.68
N GLU A 66 7.06 -27.24 23.39
CA GLU A 66 8.07 -26.39 22.75
C GLU A 66 8.25 -25.03 23.43
N SER A 67 7.15 -24.33 23.73
CA SER A 67 7.22 -23.03 24.39
C SER A 67 7.78 -23.08 25.82
N GLN A 68 7.72 -24.24 26.47
CA GLN A 68 8.30 -24.50 27.78
C GLN A 68 9.76 -24.92 27.67
N VAL A 69 10.11 -25.72 26.66
CA VAL A 69 11.50 -26.06 26.31
C VAL A 69 12.30 -24.80 26.01
N ASP A 70 11.77 -23.88 25.20
CA ASP A 70 12.41 -22.59 24.86
C ASP A 70 12.81 -21.78 26.11
N VAL A 71 11.91 -21.74 27.11
CA VAL A 71 12.16 -21.03 28.38
C VAL A 71 13.33 -21.66 29.13
N LEU A 72 13.34 -22.99 29.26
CA LEU A 72 14.40 -23.70 29.96
C LEU A 72 15.74 -23.58 29.21
N MET A 73 15.74 -23.77 27.89
CA MET A 73 16.94 -23.61 27.06
C MET A 73 17.53 -22.20 27.20
N LYS A 74 16.69 -21.16 27.20
CA LYS A 74 17.10 -19.77 27.42
C LYS A 74 17.78 -19.56 28.78
N HIS A 75 17.27 -20.17 29.85
CA HIS A 75 17.89 -20.04 31.18
C HIS A 75 19.33 -20.59 31.23
N PHE A 76 19.64 -21.58 30.39
CA PHE A 76 20.98 -22.16 30.26
C PHE A 76 21.81 -21.57 29.10
N GLY A 77 21.32 -20.53 28.43
CA GLY A 77 22.02 -19.87 27.32
C GLY A 77 22.16 -20.73 26.07
N LEU A 78 21.27 -21.69 25.88
CA LEU A 78 21.25 -22.60 24.74
C LEU A 78 20.26 -22.09 23.69
N THR A 79 20.47 -20.86 23.20
CA THR A 79 19.68 -20.22 22.12
C THR A 79 20.51 -20.14 20.85
N ASP A 80 19.89 -20.10 19.67
CA ASP A 80 20.55 -20.11 18.35
C ASP A 80 21.87 -19.31 18.33
N SER A 81 22.97 -19.99 17.99
CA SER A 81 24.32 -19.42 17.95
C SER A 81 25.05 -19.89 16.69
N ASP A 82 25.85 -19.03 16.08
CA ASP A 82 26.58 -19.32 14.84
C ASP A 82 27.78 -20.30 15.01
N ASP A 83 28.03 -20.82 16.23
CA ASP A 83 29.09 -21.81 16.51
C ASP A 83 28.61 -23.26 16.28
N ALA A 84 29.32 -23.99 15.43
CA ALA A 84 29.07 -25.40 15.10
C ALA A 84 29.19 -26.34 16.31
N ALA A 85 29.94 -25.99 17.36
CA ALA A 85 30.01 -26.78 18.60
C ALA A 85 28.73 -26.62 19.44
N SER A 86 28.17 -25.41 19.48
CA SER A 86 26.97 -25.04 20.23
C SER A 86 25.70 -25.60 19.60
N ALA A 87 25.64 -25.72 18.27
CA ALA A 87 24.55 -26.42 17.57
C ALA A 87 24.36 -27.87 18.07
N GLY A 88 25.46 -28.56 18.42
CA GLY A 88 25.42 -29.92 18.96
C GLY A 88 24.94 -30.01 20.42
N ALA A 89 25.21 -28.99 21.23
CA ALA A 89 24.75 -28.92 22.62
C ALA A 89 23.28 -28.50 22.72
N GLN A 90 22.86 -27.57 21.86
CA GLN A 90 21.48 -27.09 21.75
C GLN A 90 20.53 -28.23 21.38
N ALA A 91 20.84 -29.02 20.34
CA ALA A 91 20.02 -30.15 19.95
C ALA A 91 19.86 -31.19 21.07
N GLN A 92 20.96 -31.56 21.75
CA GLN A 92 20.91 -32.53 22.86
C GLN A 92 20.13 -32.00 24.08
N ALA A 93 20.22 -30.70 24.36
CA ALA A 93 19.47 -30.09 25.45
C ALA A 93 17.99 -29.93 25.10
N HIS A 94 17.67 -29.59 23.85
CA HIS A 94 16.30 -29.54 23.34
C HIS A 94 15.64 -30.92 23.50
N ASP A 95 16.25 -31.98 22.95
CA ASP A 95 15.77 -33.35 23.06
C ASP A 95 15.58 -33.75 24.54
N TYR A 96 16.54 -33.43 25.40
CA TYR A 96 16.46 -33.71 26.83
C TYR A 96 15.27 -33.01 27.51
N PHE A 97 15.07 -31.71 27.29
CA PHE A 97 13.95 -30.98 27.90
C PHE A 97 12.61 -31.45 27.32
N HIS A 98 12.55 -31.64 25.99
CA HIS A 98 11.36 -32.08 25.27
C HIS A 98 10.90 -33.45 25.77
N ASP A 99 11.76 -34.47 25.71
CA ASP A 99 11.44 -35.85 26.08
C ASP A 99 10.93 -35.96 27.53
N ARG A 100 11.52 -35.19 28.45
CA ARG A 100 11.15 -35.24 29.86
C ARG A 100 9.85 -34.50 30.17
N ILE A 101 9.59 -33.39 29.48
CA ILE A 101 8.31 -32.69 29.59
C ILE A 101 7.20 -33.56 29.00
N GLU A 102 7.42 -34.21 27.85
CA GLU A 102 6.45 -35.16 27.28
C GLU A 102 6.20 -36.38 28.18
N ALA A 103 7.24 -36.87 28.86
CA ALA A 103 7.12 -37.93 29.85
C ALA A 103 6.36 -37.51 31.13
N GLY A 104 6.06 -36.21 31.28
CA GLY A 104 5.33 -35.66 32.44
C GLY A 104 6.20 -35.46 33.68
N ASP A 105 7.53 -35.40 33.53
CA ASP A 105 8.42 -35.12 34.65
C ASP A 105 8.22 -33.68 35.17
N GLY A 106 8.34 -33.49 36.49
CA GLY A 106 8.21 -32.16 37.08
C GLY A 106 9.40 -31.25 36.73
N PHE A 107 9.13 -29.98 36.37
CA PHE A 107 10.15 -28.99 36.01
C PHE A 107 11.30 -28.86 37.03
N GLY A 108 11.00 -28.98 38.32
CA GLY A 108 12.02 -28.95 39.38
C GLY A 108 13.01 -30.10 39.27
N ALA A 109 12.55 -31.30 38.94
CA ALA A 109 13.41 -32.47 38.75
C ALA A 109 14.22 -32.35 37.46
N ILE A 110 13.59 -31.89 36.38
CA ILE A 110 14.24 -31.66 35.09
C ILE A 110 15.40 -30.66 35.22
N VAL A 111 15.17 -29.51 35.87
CA VAL A 111 16.19 -28.48 36.09
C VAL A 111 17.25 -28.94 37.09
N TYR A 112 16.88 -29.66 38.15
CA TYR A 112 17.84 -30.24 39.09
C TYR A 112 18.85 -31.16 38.39
N ASP A 113 18.35 -32.05 37.53
CA ASP A 113 19.18 -32.99 36.77
C ASP A 113 20.05 -32.25 35.74
N ALA A 114 19.53 -31.21 35.08
CA ALA A 114 20.31 -30.37 34.17
C ALA A 114 21.45 -29.61 34.89
N VAL A 115 21.17 -29.02 36.06
CA VAL A 115 22.18 -28.37 36.91
C VAL A 115 23.24 -29.37 37.38
N THR A 116 22.82 -30.58 37.75
CA THR A 116 23.72 -31.66 38.18
C THR A 116 24.63 -32.11 37.03
N PHE A 117 24.07 -32.28 35.84
CA PHE A 117 24.81 -32.59 34.63
C PHE A 117 25.84 -31.51 34.30
N LEU A 118 25.43 -30.24 34.18
CA LEU A 118 26.35 -29.13 33.87
C LEU A 118 27.41 -28.93 34.95
N SER A 119 27.10 -29.23 36.21
CA SER A 119 28.08 -29.13 37.30
C SER A 119 29.17 -30.20 37.25
N THR A 120 28.93 -31.34 36.60
CA THR A 120 29.83 -32.51 36.60
C THR A 120 30.35 -32.92 35.22
N THR A 121 29.73 -32.46 34.14
CA THR A 121 30.09 -32.82 32.77
C THR A 121 31.51 -32.38 32.40
N THR A 122 32.16 -33.19 31.57
CA THR A 122 33.46 -32.90 30.93
C THR A 122 33.34 -32.84 29.42
N ASP A 123 32.11 -32.94 28.88
CA ASP A 123 31.85 -32.81 27.45
C ASP A 123 32.08 -31.35 27.03
N THR A 124 33.01 -31.16 26.10
CA THR A 124 33.44 -29.84 25.64
C THR A 124 32.30 -29.06 24.98
N LYS A 125 31.26 -29.73 24.46
CA LYS A 125 30.08 -29.08 23.85
C LYS A 125 29.28 -28.25 24.85
N PHE A 126 29.29 -28.63 26.13
CA PHE A 126 28.56 -27.92 27.19
C PHE A 126 29.43 -26.93 27.97
N THR A 127 30.66 -26.63 27.51
CA THR A 127 31.60 -25.76 28.23
C THR A 127 31.03 -24.36 28.47
N GLU A 128 30.40 -23.76 27.46
CA GLU A 128 29.82 -22.42 27.57
C GLU A 128 28.60 -22.40 28.50
N ALA A 129 27.65 -23.33 28.32
CA ALA A 129 26.47 -23.44 29.20
C ALA A 129 26.87 -23.73 30.66
N LYS A 130 27.89 -24.56 30.88
CA LYS A 130 28.49 -24.80 32.19
C LYS A 130 29.07 -23.53 32.79
N THR A 131 29.88 -22.82 32.02
CA THR A 131 30.55 -21.58 32.45
C THR A 131 29.52 -20.49 32.74
N LEU A 132 28.49 -20.36 31.92
CA LEU A 132 27.36 -19.45 32.13
C LEU A 132 26.66 -19.75 33.46
N LEU A 133 26.34 -21.02 33.73
CA LEU A 133 25.69 -21.42 34.97
C LEU A 133 26.56 -21.12 36.21
N ASP A 134 27.87 -21.36 36.10
CA ASP A 134 28.84 -21.06 37.15
C ASP A 134 28.97 -19.53 37.38
N ASN A 135 29.01 -18.73 36.32
CA ASN A 135 29.05 -17.27 36.38
C ASN A 135 27.75 -16.69 36.97
N LYS A 136 26.59 -17.19 36.55
CA LYS A 136 25.28 -16.79 37.12
C LYS A 136 25.23 -17.06 38.61
N ALA A 137 25.75 -18.20 39.07
CA ALA A 137 25.82 -18.51 40.49
C ALA A 137 26.75 -17.57 41.26
N LYS A 138 27.90 -17.16 40.68
CA LYS A 138 28.81 -16.18 41.28
C LYS A 138 28.16 -14.80 41.43
N VAL A 139 27.57 -14.29 40.35
CA VAL A 139 26.88 -12.99 40.34
C VAL A 139 25.68 -13.00 41.29
N ALA A 140 24.87 -14.07 41.28
CA ALA A 140 23.77 -14.24 42.20
C ALA A 140 24.21 -14.32 43.67
N ALA A 141 25.35 -14.96 43.96
CA ALA A 141 25.92 -15.00 45.32
C ALA A 141 26.33 -13.60 45.79
N ALA A 142 27.07 -12.87 44.96
CA ALA A 142 27.55 -11.54 45.28
C ALA A 142 26.39 -10.52 45.42
N TYR A 143 25.38 -10.57 44.54
CA TYR A 143 24.16 -9.77 44.72
C TYR A 143 23.45 -10.10 46.04
N SER A 144 23.22 -11.38 46.31
CA SER A 144 22.43 -11.83 47.47
C SER A 144 23.13 -11.64 48.81
N ALA A 145 24.45 -11.37 48.82
CA ALA A 145 25.18 -11.03 50.03
C ALA A 145 24.86 -9.61 50.52
N GLU A 146 24.63 -8.68 49.59
CA GLU A 146 24.52 -7.24 49.88
C GLU A 146 23.11 -6.69 49.62
N ASN A 147 22.31 -7.36 48.77
CA ASN A 147 21.04 -6.85 48.26
C ASN A 147 19.90 -7.86 48.38
N SER A 148 18.67 -7.35 48.40
CA SER A 148 17.46 -8.16 48.42
C SER A 148 16.31 -7.46 47.70
N SER A 149 15.48 -8.22 46.99
CA SER A 149 14.24 -7.73 46.35
C SER A 149 13.16 -8.82 46.43
N SER A 150 11.90 -8.41 46.38
CA SER A 150 10.74 -9.32 46.23
C SER A 150 10.15 -9.28 44.81
N ASP A 151 10.69 -8.44 43.93
CA ASP A 151 10.25 -8.28 42.55
C ASP A 151 11.07 -9.17 41.61
N LEU A 152 10.39 -10.06 40.87
CA LEU A 152 11.05 -11.05 40.01
C LEU A 152 11.81 -10.39 38.85
N ASP A 153 11.28 -9.33 38.26
CA ASP A 153 11.92 -8.63 37.12
C ASP A 153 13.24 -7.99 37.54
N THR A 154 13.24 -7.32 38.70
CA THR A 154 14.46 -6.78 39.33
C THR A 154 15.50 -7.87 39.54
N LEU A 155 15.10 -9.03 40.07
CA LEU A 155 16.00 -10.15 40.34
C LEU A 155 16.50 -10.86 39.07
N GLN A 156 15.71 -10.85 37.99
CA GLN A 156 16.10 -11.39 36.67
C GLN A 156 17.11 -10.48 35.95
N LYS A 157 16.95 -9.15 36.06
CA LYS A 157 17.88 -8.15 35.50
C LYS A 157 19.30 -8.29 36.01
N VAL A 158 19.48 -8.70 37.27
CA VAL A 158 20.80 -8.98 37.86
C VAL A 158 21.62 -9.96 37.01
N LEU A 159 20.96 -10.92 36.34
CA LEU A 159 21.63 -11.96 35.56
C LEU A 159 21.54 -11.73 34.04
N SER A 160 20.96 -10.63 33.56
CA SER A 160 20.70 -10.43 32.12
C SER A 160 21.98 -10.27 31.30
N ASN A 161 23.03 -9.72 31.90
CA ASN A 161 24.30 -9.42 31.23
C ASN A 161 25.37 -10.51 31.46
N VAL A 162 25.00 -11.61 32.14
CA VAL A 162 25.94 -12.69 32.45
C VAL A 162 26.13 -13.58 31.22
N THR A 163 27.39 -13.83 30.85
CA THR A 163 27.80 -14.63 29.69
C THR A 163 28.58 -15.89 30.09
N GLY A 164 28.68 -16.85 29.16
CA GLY A 164 29.39 -18.12 29.36
C GLY A 164 30.74 -18.23 28.65
N THR A 165 31.21 -17.17 28.01
CA THR A 165 32.39 -17.20 27.13
C THR A 165 33.70 -17.42 27.90
N ALA A 166 33.77 -16.98 29.15
CA ALA A 166 34.89 -17.22 30.07
C ALA A 166 34.42 -17.19 31.55
N PRO A 167 35.11 -17.88 32.48
CA PRO A 167 34.78 -17.83 33.91
C PRO A 167 35.09 -16.45 34.50
N TYR A 168 34.14 -15.89 35.26
CA TYR A 168 34.31 -14.55 35.85
C TYR A 168 35.29 -14.49 37.02
N THR A 169 36.10 -13.42 37.08
CA THR A 169 36.83 -12.97 38.27
C THR A 169 35.93 -12.21 39.22
N ASP A 170 36.41 -11.91 40.43
CA ASP A 170 35.64 -11.14 41.41
C ASP A 170 35.43 -9.68 40.95
N GLU A 171 36.39 -9.12 40.21
CA GLU A 171 36.26 -7.81 39.56
C GLU A 171 35.18 -7.81 38.47
N GLU A 172 35.16 -8.82 37.59
CA GLU A 172 34.14 -8.96 36.55
C GLU A 172 32.74 -9.17 37.16
N VAL A 173 32.62 -9.91 38.26
CA VAL A 173 31.36 -10.04 39.01
C VAL A 173 30.91 -8.68 39.55
N THR A 174 31.85 -7.88 40.06
CA THR A 174 31.54 -6.52 40.55
C THR A 174 31.07 -5.63 39.40
N GLU A 175 31.76 -5.66 38.26
CA GLU A 175 31.39 -4.90 37.05
C GLU A 175 30.01 -5.30 36.52
N ILE A 176 29.72 -6.60 36.48
CA ILE A 176 28.40 -7.10 36.09
C ILE A 176 27.32 -6.63 37.06
N LEU A 177 27.57 -6.68 38.37
CA LEU A 177 26.62 -6.19 39.37
C LEU A 177 26.39 -4.68 39.23
N GLU A 178 27.43 -3.91 38.95
CA GLU A 178 27.35 -2.47 38.71
C GLU A 178 26.56 -2.12 37.43
N GLY A 179 26.71 -2.92 36.36
CA GLY A 179 25.97 -2.78 35.10
C GLY A 179 24.56 -3.39 35.10
N SER A 180 24.15 -4.07 36.18
CA SER A 180 22.91 -4.87 36.22
C SER A 180 21.66 -4.16 36.77
N GLY A 181 21.67 -2.82 36.83
CA GLY A 181 20.43 -2.03 36.97
C GLY A 181 20.38 -1.01 38.11
N SER A 182 21.32 -0.07 38.17
CA SER A 182 20.94 1.26 38.68
C SER A 182 20.03 1.92 37.65
N ALA A 183 18.84 2.36 38.07
CA ALA A 183 18.03 3.25 37.23
C ALA A 183 18.86 4.49 36.93
N GLY A 184 19.04 4.83 35.65
CA GLY A 184 19.67 6.09 35.28
C GLY A 184 18.81 7.28 35.69
N ASP A 185 19.47 8.39 35.98
CA ASP A 185 18.85 9.62 36.42
C ASP A 185 18.45 10.50 35.23
N THR A 186 17.46 11.37 35.45
CA THR A 186 17.12 12.43 34.49
C THR A 186 17.56 13.78 35.04
N PHE A 187 18.37 14.49 34.27
CA PHE A 187 18.89 15.81 34.58
C PHE A 187 18.26 16.85 33.66
N THR A 188 17.72 17.94 34.21
CA THR A 188 17.24 19.09 33.45
C THR A 188 18.26 20.22 33.53
N LEU A 189 18.68 20.74 32.39
CA LEU A 189 19.59 21.88 32.30
C LEU A 189 18.91 23.14 32.84
N THR A 190 19.72 24.03 33.40
CA THR A 190 19.29 25.31 33.97
C THR A 190 19.63 26.46 33.03
N ASN A 191 19.14 27.68 33.30
CA ASN A 191 19.52 28.86 32.52
C ASN A 191 20.91 29.43 32.88
N THR A 192 21.73 28.62 33.54
CA THR A 192 23.12 28.92 33.90
C THR A 192 24.02 27.83 33.38
N THR A 193 25.34 28.06 33.35
CA THR A 193 26.28 27.02 32.93
C THR A 193 26.21 25.83 33.88
N ASP A 194 25.84 24.68 33.33
CA ASP A 194 25.73 23.43 34.06
C ASP A 194 27.03 22.61 34.00
N ASN A 195 27.31 21.88 35.07
CA ASN A 195 28.36 20.86 35.12
C ASN A 195 27.79 19.60 35.77
N LEU A 196 27.22 18.74 34.94
CA LEU A 196 26.44 17.58 35.36
C LEU A 196 27.19 16.30 34.99
N VAL A 197 27.19 15.36 35.94
CA VAL A 197 27.79 14.04 35.77
C VAL A 197 26.70 13.04 36.08
N GLY A 198 26.42 12.16 35.12
CA GLY A 198 25.47 11.07 35.26
C GLY A 198 26.00 9.96 36.15
N THR A 199 25.21 8.93 36.24
CA THR A 199 25.39 7.76 37.08
C THR A 199 26.10 6.65 36.30
N LYS A 200 25.83 5.40 36.69
CA LYS A 200 26.28 4.20 35.97
C LYS A 200 25.13 3.53 35.20
N GLY A 201 23.91 4.10 35.29
CA GLY A 201 22.72 3.65 34.57
C GLY A 201 22.49 4.48 33.31
N ASN A 202 21.41 4.21 32.57
CA ASN A 202 21.09 4.96 31.34
C ASN A 202 20.50 6.33 31.68
N ASP A 203 21.31 7.37 31.72
CA ASP A 203 20.92 8.70 32.11
C ASP A 203 20.31 9.51 30.96
N THR A 204 19.51 10.53 31.30
CA THR A 204 18.93 11.46 30.32
C THR A 204 19.15 12.91 30.73
N PHE A 205 19.77 13.71 29.86
CA PHE A 205 19.95 15.14 30.01
C PHE A 205 18.94 15.88 29.12
N ILE A 206 18.24 16.88 29.66
CA ILE A 206 17.16 17.59 28.95
C ILE A 206 17.40 19.10 29.01
N GLY A 207 17.49 19.75 27.84
CA GLY A 207 17.60 21.20 27.71
C GLY A 207 16.65 21.77 26.66
N ASP A 208 16.41 23.07 26.72
CA ASP A 208 15.61 23.80 25.73
C ASP A 208 16.30 25.12 25.31
N ASN A 209 15.63 25.98 24.54
CA ASN A 209 16.21 27.25 24.08
C ASN A 209 16.58 28.23 25.21
N THR A 210 16.04 28.01 26.42
CA THR A 210 16.28 28.86 27.58
C THR A 210 17.36 28.31 28.49
N SER A 211 17.50 26.97 28.57
CA SER A 211 18.46 26.31 29.44
C SER A 211 19.74 25.87 28.75
N ALA A 212 19.68 25.38 27.52
CA ALA A 212 20.87 24.84 26.87
C ALA A 212 21.88 25.94 26.50
N SER A 213 23.14 25.73 26.89
CA SER A 213 24.27 26.61 26.63
C SER A 213 25.48 25.84 26.12
N ALA A 214 26.26 26.45 25.21
CA ALA A 214 27.54 25.88 24.78
C ALA A 214 28.59 25.83 25.91
N GLY A 215 28.32 26.50 27.04
CA GLY A 215 29.14 26.41 28.25
C GLY A 215 28.88 25.16 29.08
N ASP A 216 27.74 24.49 28.89
CA ASP A 216 27.35 23.34 29.71
C ASP A 216 28.32 22.18 29.50
N THR A 217 28.66 21.48 30.58
CA THR A 217 29.51 20.29 30.58
C THR A 217 28.71 19.11 31.11
N LEU A 218 28.45 18.13 30.26
CA LEU A 218 27.62 16.97 30.56
C LEU A 218 28.45 15.69 30.37
N VAL A 219 28.56 14.90 31.42
CA VAL A 219 29.26 13.61 31.38
C VAL A 219 28.22 12.54 31.63
N GLY A 220 27.95 11.62 30.68
CA GLY A 220 26.94 10.58 30.88
C GLY A 220 27.37 9.55 31.92
N GLY A 221 28.58 8.99 31.76
CA GLY A 221 29.13 8.04 32.71
C GLY A 221 29.29 6.69 32.05
N THR A 222 28.79 5.62 32.69
CA THR A 222 28.65 4.31 32.05
C THR A 222 27.17 4.04 31.85
N GLY A 223 26.80 3.31 30.80
CA GLY A 223 25.39 3.11 30.44
C GLY A 223 25.18 3.51 29.00
N SER A 224 23.91 3.57 28.57
CA SER A 224 23.53 4.20 27.31
C SER A 224 22.83 5.52 27.62
N ASP A 225 23.59 6.61 27.48
CA ASP A 225 23.16 7.92 27.94
C ASP A 225 22.56 8.75 26.81
N THR A 226 21.62 9.63 27.15
CA THR A 226 20.84 10.40 26.16
C THR A 226 20.85 11.90 26.46
N LEU A 227 21.15 12.73 25.46
CA LEU A 227 20.89 14.17 25.48
C LEU A 227 19.64 14.49 24.65
N LYS A 228 18.71 15.30 25.20
CA LYS A 228 17.53 15.81 24.51
C LYS A 228 17.51 17.34 24.55
N ILE A 229 17.54 17.99 23.38
CA ILE A 229 17.50 19.45 23.23
C ILE A 229 16.26 19.87 22.43
N PHE A 230 15.54 20.87 22.93
CA PHE A 230 14.29 21.36 22.32
C PHE A 230 14.37 22.83 21.88
N GLY A 231 14.04 23.12 20.63
CA GLY A 231 13.86 24.49 20.12
C GLY A 231 15.15 25.31 19.96
N THR A 232 16.32 24.67 20.01
CA THR A 232 17.63 25.30 19.84
C THR A 232 18.64 24.35 19.22
N ASN A 233 19.63 24.89 18.50
CA ASN A 233 20.74 24.15 17.88
C ASN A 233 22.01 24.14 18.74
N THR A 234 21.90 24.55 20.00
CA THR A 234 23.04 24.60 20.92
C THR A 234 23.56 23.20 21.21
N VAL A 235 24.87 23.01 21.08
CA VAL A 235 25.57 21.75 21.39
C VAL A 235 26.42 21.95 22.65
N PRO A 236 26.04 21.34 23.79
CA PRO A 236 26.83 21.32 25.01
C PRO A 236 28.19 20.61 24.86
N ASN A 237 29.08 20.80 25.84
CA ASN A 237 30.30 20.01 25.95
C ASN A 237 29.97 18.64 26.56
N ILE A 238 29.75 17.65 25.69
CA ILE A 238 29.42 16.28 26.11
C ILE A 238 30.60 15.31 26.05
N SER A 239 30.60 14.30 26.93
CA SER A 239 31.44 13.08 26.90
C SER A 239 30.70 11.90 27.52
N GLY A 240 30.91 10.69 27.00
CA GLY A 240 30.20 9.48 27.44
C GLY A 240 28.68 9.59 27.27
N ILE A 241 28.22 10.24 26.19
CA ILE A 241 26.79 10.32 25.83
C ILE A 241 26.67 9.79 24.40
N GLU A 242 25.95 8.68 24.24
CA GLU A 242 25.88 7.93 22.99
C GLU A 242 24.74 8.39 22.10
N ASN A 243 23.61 8.80 22.70
CA ASN A 243 22.39 9.16 21.99
C ASN A 243 22.12 10.66 22.14
N VAL A 244 21.81 11.33 21.04
CA VAL A 244 21.39 12.74 21.07
C VAL A 244 20.10 12.93 20.28
N TYR A 245 19.22 13.78 20.76
CA TYR A 245 17.93 14.10 20.17
C TYR A 245 17.73 15.61 20.13
N TYR A 246 17.42 16.14 18.96
CA TYR A 246 17.13 17.56 18.74
C TYR A 246 15.77 17.75 18.10
N ASN A 247 14.87 18.43 18.80
CA ASN A 247 13.56 18.81 18.28
C ASN A 247 13.56 20.26 17.82
N ALA A 248 13.21 20.48 16.55
CA ALA A 248 13.09 21.80 15.91
C ALA A 248 14.24 22.77 16.26
N PRO A 249 15.51 22.41 16.01
CA PRO A 249 16.66 23.17 16.51
C PRO A 249 16.80 24.58 15.93
N GLY A 250 16.23 24.84 14.75
CA GLY A 250 16.26 26.17 14.12
C GLY A 250 17.65 26.62 13.64
N GLY A 251 18.62 25.69 13.52
CA GLY A 251 19.97 25.99 13.06
C GLY A 251 20.84 24.75 12.89
N ASN A 252 22.09 24.96 12.44
CA ASN A 252 23.06 23.89 12.20
C ASN A 252 23.59 23.28 13.49
N ILE A 253 23.94 21.99 13.44
CA ILE A 253 24.45 21.18 14.55
C ILE A 253 25.75 20.48 14.11
N ASP A 254 26.72 20.34 15.01
CA ASP A 254 27.99 19.66 14.75
C ASP A 254 28.37 18.67 15.86
N PHE A 255 28.36 17.38 15.53
CA PHE A 255 28.80 16.28 16.38
C PHE A 255 30.07 15.60 15.86
N SER A 256 30.70 16.15 14.82
CA SER A 256 31.82 15.49 14.12
C SER A 256 33.06 15.24 14.99
N ALA A 257 33.24 16.05 16.04
CA ALA A 257 34.31 15.90 17.02
C ALA A 257 33.90 15.14 18.29
N LYS A 258 32.67 14.59 18.36
CA LYS A 258 32.10 13.92 19.54
C LYS A 258 32.04 12.41 19.32
N ALA A 259 33.18 11.74 19.48
CA ALA A 259 33.34 10.32 19.17
C ALA A 259 32.43 9.38 19.99
N ASP A 260 32.04 9.77 21.20
CA ASP A 260 31.15 8.98 22.05
C ASP A 260 29.71 8.94 21.50
N VAL A 261 29.29 9.99 20.76
CA VAL A 261 27.97 10.01 20.11
C VAL A 261 27.97 9.02 18.97
N THR A 262 27.01 8.10 19.00
CA THR A 262 26.82 7.05 17.98
C THR A 262 25.45 7.14 17.30
N SER A 263 24.46 7.78 17.94
CA SER A 263 23.10 7.94 17.41
C SER A 263 22.61 9.38 17.56
N ILE A 264 22.18 10.00 16.46
CA ILE A 264 21.69 11.38 16.40
C ILE A 264 20.29 11.40 15.79
N GLU A 265 19.28 11.81 16.55
CA GLU A 265 17.94 12.09 16.02
C GLU A 265 17.72 13.59 15.85
N VAL A 266 17.25 13.99 14.67
CA VAL A 266 16.75 15.34 14.39
C VAL A 266 15.27 15.25 14.01
N ASP A 267 14.43 15.91 14.79
CA ASP A 267 12.97 15.90 14.66
C ASP A 267 12.46 17.27 14.24
N GLY A 268 11.83 17.37 13.07
CA GLY A 268 11.43 18.65 12.49
C GLY A 268 12.64 19.53 12.17
N PHE A 269 13.68 18.96 11.56
CA PHE A 269 14.99 19.60 11.40
C PHE A 269 14.92 20.85 10.52
N GLY A 270 14.04 20.90 9.52
CA GLY A 270 13.91 22.03 8.60
C GLY A 270 15.11 22.14 7.66
N ALA A 271 15.42 23.36 7.21
CA ALA A 271 16.50 23.63 6.25
C ALA A 271 17.85 23.85 6.95
N ASN A 272 18.40 22.82 7.59
CA ASN A 272 19.60 22.90 8.44
C ASN A 272 20.66 21.86 8.07
N THR A 273 21.87 22.05 8.58
CA THR A 273 23.01 21.14 8.41
C THR A 273 23.39 20.46 9.72
N LEU A 274 23.46 19.12 9.69
CA LEU A 274 24.06 18.28 10.72
C LEU A 274 25.42 17.79 10.24
N THR A 275 26.50 18.11 10.96
CA THR A 275 27.85 17.61 10.66
C THR A 275 28.19 16.42 11.57
N ILE A 276 28.55 15.28 10.98
CA ILE A 276 28.84 14.03 11.67
C ILE A 276 30.28 13.54 11.49
N GLY A 277 30.72 12.68 12.41
CA GLY A 277 31.99 11.97 12.43
C GLY A 277 31.80 10.50 12.05
N SER A 278 32.91 9.73 12.04
CA SER A 278 32.86 8.30 11.73
C SER A 278 32.08 7.52 12.81
N GLY A 279 31.24 6.57 12.37
CA GLY A 279 30.46 5.70 13.28
C GLY A 279 29.16 6.30 13.80
N GLN A 280 28.83 7.55 13.44
CA GLN A 280 27.57 8.20 13.82
C GLN A 280 26.44 7.85 12.85
N ALA A 281 25.34 7.32 13.39
CA ALA A 281 24.07 7.13 12.69
C ALA A 281 23.13 8.32 12.90
N VAL A 282 22.27 8.57 11.92
CA VAL A 282 21.32 9.69 11.92
C VAL A 282 19.89 9.18 11.76
N LYS A 283 18.97 9.64 12.60
CA LYS A 283 17.52 9.52 12.40
C LYS A 283 16.94 10.89 12.04
N VAL A 284 16.22 10.97 10.92
CA VAL A 284 15.49 12.16 10.50
C VAL A 284 14.00 11.90 10.67
N SER A 285 13.40 12.60 11.63
CA SER A 285 11.99 12.48 12.00
C SER A 285 11.21 13.74 11.59
N ASN A 286 9.97 13.56 11.12
CA ASN A 286 9.03 14.64 10.77
C ASN A 286 9.65 15.74 9.87
N GLN A 287 10.49 15.38 8.91
CA GLN A 287 11.03 16.35 7.96
C GLN A 287 9.91 16.81 7.02
N ALA A 288 9.63 18.11 7.03
CA ALA A 288 8.56 18.67 6.22
C ALA A 288 8.82 18.51 4.71
N ALA A 289 7.77 18.23 3.95
CA ALA A 289 7.80 18.25 2.49
C ALA A 289 8.34 19.59 1.94
N GLY A 290 9.13 19.53 0.88
CA GLY A 290 9.75 20.69 0.23
C GLY A 290 10.92 21.34 0.99
N THR A 291 11.41 20.72 2.06
CA THR A 291 12.54 21.23 2.87
C THR A 291 13.75 20.29 2.83
N THR A 292 14.95 20.83 3.07
CA THR A 292 16.22 20.10 2.93
C THR A 292 16.93 19.87 4.26
N ALA A 293 17.06 18.61 4.69
CA ALA A 293 17.99 18.22 5.75
C ALA A 293 19.37 17.92 5.14
N THR A 294 20.40 18.68 5.52
CA THR A 294 21.77 18.44 5.04
C THR A 294 22.57 17.62 6.06
N ILE A 295 23.11 16.48 5.63
CA ILE A 295 24.01 15.65 6.43
C ILE A 295 25.43 15.81 5.86
N ALA A 296 26.33 16.32 6.68
CA ALA A 296 27.71 16.67 6.33
C ALA A 296 28.72 15.87 7.14
N GLY A 297 29.99 15.90 6.71
CA GLY A 297 31.08 15.19 7.36
C GLY A 297 31.89 14.38 6.35
N ASN A 298 33.23 14.52 6.38
CA ASN A 298 34.10 13.90 5.38
C ASN A 298 34.74 12.58 5.84
N SER A 299 34.62 12.25 7.13
CA SER A 299 35.20 11.04 7.73
C SER A 299 34.35 9.77 7.58
N PRO A 300 33.00 9.82 7.50
CA PRO A 300 32.19 8.62 7.27
C PRO A 300 32.42 8.04 5.87
N THR A 301 32.72 6.74 5.82
CA THR A 301 32.67 5.95 4.57
C THR A 301 31.33 5.22 4.39
N THR A 302 30.63 5.03 5.51
CA THR A 302 29.27 4.48 5.62
C THR A 302 28.43 5.38 6.53
N LEU A 303 27.15 5.55 6.22
CA LEU A 303 26.18 6.28 7.03
C LEU A 303 24.94 5.42 7.26
N GLY A 304 24.58 5.18 8.53
CA GLY A 304 23.25 4.68 8.89
C GLY A 304 22.26 5.84 8.96
N LEU A 305 21.23 5.80 8.12
CA LEU A 305 20.17 6.81 8.03
C LEU A 305 18.81 6.17 8.30
N THR A 306 18.16 6.56 9.38
CA THR A 306 16.76 6.19 9.65
C THR A 306 15.84 7.33 9.24
N LEU A 307 14.79 7.01 8.49
CA LEU A 307 13.75 7.93 8.05
C LEU A 307 12.44 7.59 8.74
N ASN A 308 11.78 8.62 9.29
CA ASN A 308 10.47 8.51 9.91
C ASN A 308 9.64 9.74 9.54
N LYS A 309 8.66 9.56 8.65
CA LYS A 309 7.77 10.64 8.20
C LYS A 309 8.54 11.83 7.60
N ALA A 310 9.51 11.54 6.74
CA ALA A 310 10.15 12.55 5.91
C ALA A 310 9.32 12.75 4.62
N GLY A 311 8.96 13.98 4.29
CA GLY A 311 8.18 14.28 3.09
C GLY A 311 6.72 13.82 3.14
N SER A 312 6.09 13.70 1.97
CA SER A 312 4.70 13.28 1.78
C SER A 312 4.49 12.67 0.39
N SER A 313 3.41 11.91 0.20
CA SER A 313 3.09 11.24 -1.07
C SER A 313 2.83 12.16 -2.26
N THR A 314 2.82 13.48 -2.07
CA THR A 314 2.65 14.48 -3.13
C THR A 314 3.87 15.37 -3.30
N THR A 315 4.79 15.36 -2.32
CA THR A 315 5.95 16.25 -2.29
C THR A 315 7.00 15.69 -1.34
N ASP A 316 8.17 15.41 -1.88
CA ASP A 316 9.32 14.89 -1.14
C ASP A 316 9.91 15.89 -0.15
N ALA A 317 10.56 15.38 0.90
CA ALA A 317 11.62 16.11 1.59
C ALA A 317 12.97 15.83 0.91
N THR A 318 13.94 16.74 1.03
CA THR A 318 15.29 16.48 0.51
C THR A 318 16.24 16.06 1.64
N VAL A 319 16.96 14.96 1.44
CA VAL A 319 18.15 14.62 2.25
C VAL A 319 19.39 14.88 1.41
N ALA A 320 20.21 15.84 1.84
CA ALA A 320 21.40 16.25 1.12
C ALA A 320 22.67 15.74 1.79
N LEU A 321 23.34 14.79 1.15
CA LEU A 321 24.61 14.23 1.59
C LEU A 321 25.77 15.02 0.97
N THR A 322 26.66 15.55 1.82
CA THR A 322 27.81 16.36 1.34
C THR A 322 29.17 15.74 1.63
N GLY A 323 29.20 14.58 2.30
CA GLY A 323 30.42 13.89 2.69
C GLY A 323 31.21 13.33 1.51
N THR A 324 32.45 13.80 1.33
CA THR A 324 33.32 13.39 0.20
C THR A 324 33.98 12.02 0.38
N GLY A 325 33.79 11.37 1.53
CA GLY A 325 34.26 10.02 1.85
C GLY A 325 33.19 8.93 1.75
N LEU A 326 31.91 9.31 1.65
CA LEU A 326 30.78 8.38 1.76
C LEU A 326 30.66 7.51 0.52
N THR A 327 30.69 6.19 0.72
CA THR A 327 30.58 5.18 -0.35
C THR A 327 29.36 4.28 -0.19
N THR A 328 28.88 4.09 1.04
CA THR A 328 27.72 3.26 1.38
C THR A 328 26.72 4.07 2.23
N LEU A 329 25.44 3.97 1.91
CA LEU A 329 24.35 4.51 2.72
C LEU A 329 23.43 3.35 3.14
N ASP A 330 23.23 3.18 4.44
CA ASP A 330 22.29 2.21 4.99
C ASP A 330 21.02 2.95 5.42
N VAL A 331 19.96 2.86 4.63
CA VAL A 331 18.68 3.53 4.87
C VAL A 331 17.72 2.58 5.57
N THR A 332 17.03 3.05 6.60
CA THR A 332 15.92 2.32 7.25
C THR A 332 14.68 3.20 7.31
N ALA A 333 13.59 2.78 6.68
CA ALA A 333 12.28 3.42 6.83
C ALA A 333 11.54 2.78 8.02
N SER A 334 11.24 3.57 9.05
CA SER A 334 10.67 3.07 10.31
C SER A 334 9.57 3.98 10.83
N ASP A 335 8.68 3.42 11.65
CA ASP A 335 7.52 4.08 12.28
C ASP A 335 6.44 4.57 11.27
N ASN A 336 6.82 5.36 10.26
CA ASN A 336 5.94 5.91 9.22
C ASN A 336 6.62 5.90 7.83
N ALA A 337 5.80 5.92 6.77
CA ALA A 337 6.27 6.04 5.40
C ALA A 337 7.10 7.34 5.20
N SER A 338 8.05 7.31 4.26
CA SER A 338 8.90 8.44 3.93
C SER A 338 9.08 8.60 2.42
N TYR A 339 9.11 9.86 1.96
CA TYR A 339 9.20 10.30 0.57
C TYR A 339 10.34 11.30 0.46
N VAL A 340 11.45 10.88 -0.15
CA VAL A 340 12.73 11.60 -0.06
C VAL A 340 13.39 11.74 -1.42
N THR A 341 13.74 12.98 -1.77
CA THR A 341 14.74 13.26 -2.78
C THR A 341 16.13 13.18 -2.16
N LEU A 342 16.97 12.24 -2.62
CA LEU A 342 18.35 12.08 -2.17
C LEU A 342 19.32 12.81 -3.10
N THR A 343 20.16 13.67 -2.52
CA THR A 343 21.28 14.29 -3.25
C THR A 343 22.60 13.92 -2.61
N ASN A 344 23.65 13.79 -3.43
CA ASN A 344 24.99 13.45 -2.96
C ASN A 344 26.05 14.35 -3.61
N ALA A 345 26.22 15.55 -3.04
CA ALA A 345 27.28 16.47 -3.47
C ALA A 345 28.69 15.91 -3.20
N GLY A 346 28.82 14.89 -2.32
CA GLY A 346 30.09 14.21 -2.04
C GLY A 346 30.62 13.35 -3.20
N GLY A 347 29.74 12.91 -4.11
CA GLY A 347 30.11 12.32 -5.40
C GLY A 347 30.76 10.92 -5.37
N LYS A 348 30.76 10.21 -4.23
CA LYS A 348 31.36 8.86 -4.11
C LYS A 348 30.40 7.74 -3.69
N LEU A 349 29.12 8.05 -3.47
CA LEU A 349 28.14 7.07 -3.02
C LEU A 349 27.94 6.05 -4.15
N ALA A 350 28.22 4.78 -3.86
CA ALA A 350 28.15 3.68 -4.82
C ALA A 350 27.08 2.66 -4.44
N THR A 351 26.79 2.51 -3.14
CA THR A 351 25.87 1.51 -2.60
C THR A 351 24.84 2.14 -1.68
N ILE A 352 23.58 1.77 -1.88
CA ILE A 352 22.47 2.09 -0.98
C ILE A 352 21.86 0.76 -0.53
N ASN A 353 21.86 0.50 0.77
CA ASN A 353 21.14 -0.63 1.37
C ASN A 353 19.87 -0.10 2.02
N ILE A 354 18.75 -0.79 1.84
CA ILE A 354 17.43 -0.36 2.32
C ILE A 354 16.83 -1.46 3.19
N ALA A 355 16.32 -1.06 4.35
CA ALA A 355 15.63 -1.93 5.30
C ALA A 355 14.42 -1.21 5.91
N GLY A 356 13.68 -1.93 6.76
CA GLY A 356 12.57 -1.37 7.53
C GLY A 356 11.21 -1.86 7.05
N ASP A 357 10.17 -1.51 7.82
CA ASP A 357 8.82 -2.05 7.71
C ASP A 357 7.79 -1.01 7.25
N LYS A 358 8.26 0.10 6.69
CA LYS A 358 7.45 1.20 6.18
C LYS A 358 7.85 1.52 4.76
N ASP A 359 6.90 2.10 4.02
CA ASP A 359 7.10 2.47 2.63
C ASP A 359 8.18 3.56 2.52
N LEU A 360 9.05 3.40 1.53
CA LEU A 360 10.10 4.35 1.19
C LEU A 360 10.04 4.67 -0.29
N GLU A 361 9.83 5.94 -0.60
CA GLU A 361 10.10 6.49 -1.93
C GLU A 361 11.41 7.28 -1.89
N LEU A 362 12.34 6.90 -2.76
CA LEU A 362 13.63 7.53 -2.90
C LEU A 362 13.82 8.01 -4.34
N GLN A 363 13.62 9.31 -4.56
CA GLN A 363 13.94 9.95 -5.83
C GLN A 363 15.39 10.42 -5.84
N HIS A 364 16.15 10.10 -6.88
CA HIS A 364 17.53 10.57 -7.01
C HIS A 364 18.00 10.60 -8.46
N ALA A 365 18.98 11.44 -8.82
CA ALA A 365 19.64 11.39 -10.14
C ALA A 365 21.12 10.98 -10.03
N LEU A 366 21.44 10.08 -9.10
CA LEU A 366 22.81 9.75 -8.73
C LEU A 366 23.42 8.70 -9.66
N THR A 367 24.21 9.14 -10.64
CA THR A 367 24.88 8.25 -11.61
C THR A 367 26.05 7.45 -11.02
N THR A 368 26.50 7.76 -9.80
CA THR A 368 27.58 7.03 -9.13
C THR A 368 27.09 5.79 -8.40
N VAL A 369 25.80 5.70 -8.11
CA VAL A 369 25.18 4.56 -7.44
C VAL A 369 25.09 3.41 -8.44
N THR A 370 25.63 2.26 -8.09
CA THR A 370 25.63 1.04 -8.92
C THR A 370 24.98 -0.14 -8.21
N THR A 371 24.67 0.00 -6.91
CA THR A 371 23.98 -1.03 -6.14
C THR A 371 22.93 -0.40 -5.25
N ILE A 372 21.71 -0.89 -5.37
CA ILE A 372 20.59 -0.61 -4.48
C ILE A 372 20.05 -1.97 -4.00
N ASP A 373 20.19 -2.26 -2.71
CA ASP A 373 19.80 -3.53 -2.11
C ASP A 373 18.76 -3.31 -1.03
N ALA A 374 17.49 -3.55 -1.37
CA ALA A 374 16.34 -3.48 -0.50
C ALA A 374 15.89 -4.86 0.01
N SER A 375 16.71 -5.91 -0.11
CA SER A 375 16.34 -7.29 0.28
C SER A 375 15.93 -7.46 1.75
N LYS A 376 16.22 -6.48 2.61
CA LYS A 376 15.82 -6.45 4.03
C LYS A 376 14.59 -5.59 4.31
N ALA A 377 14.05 -4.89 3.32
CA ALA A 377 12.82 -4.11 3.44
C ALA A 377 11.59 -5.04 3.44
N THR A 378 10.61 -4.71 4.27
CA THR A 378 9.29 -5.35 4.26
C THR A 378 8.16 -4.38 3.94
N GLY A 379 8.43 -3.07 3.92
CA GLY A 379 7.55 -2.07 3.29
C GLY A 379 7.87 -1.92 1.80
N ASN A 380 7.02 -1.20 1.08
CA ASN A 380 7.22 -0.96 -0.35
C ASN A 380 8.42 -0.03 -0.58
N VAL A 381 9.27 -0.35 -1.55
CA VAL A 381 10.41 0.48 -1.95
C VAL A 381 10.22 0.97 -3.38
N THR A 382 10.09 2.28 -3.53
CA THR A 382 10.07 2.95 -4.84
C THR A 382 11.39 3.69 -5.04
N ILE A 383 12.12 3.34 -6.10
CA ILE A 383 13.32 4.04 -6.55
C ILE A 383 12.99 4.79 -7.84
N ASP A 384 13.07 6.11 -7.79
CA ASP A 384 12.78 7.00 -8.92
C ASP A 384 14.03 7.78 -9.36
N GLY A 385 14.13 8.08 -10.66
CA GLY A 385 15.18 8.90 -11.26
C GLY A 385 16.51 8.19 -11.54
N VAL A 386 16.55 6.87 -11.60
CA VAL A 386 17.81 6.13 -11.79
C VAL A 386 18.49 6.51 -13.12
N GLY A 387 19.64 7.18 -13.03
CA GLY A 387 20.43 7.57 -14.19
C GLY A 387 21.29 6.44 -14.75
N ALA A 388 21.90 6.67 -15.91
CA ALA A 388 22.71 5.70 -16.64
C ALA A 388 23.87 5.12 -15.80
N SER A 389 23.74 3.87 -15.38
CA SER A 389 24.76 3.07 -14.70
C SER A 389 24.44 1.59 -14.91
N ASN A 390 25.44 0.71 -14.79
CA ASN A 390 25.19 -0.74 -14.71
C ASN A 390 24.65 -1.02 -13.31
N LEU A 391 23.32 -1.00 -13.17
CA LEU A 391 22.69 -1.06 -11.87
C LEU A 391 22.51 -2.50 -11.42
N LYS A 392 22.84 -2.76 -10.16
CA LYS A 392 22.33 -3.90 -9.42
C LYS A 392 21.22 -3.45 -8.48
N PHE A 393 19.99 -3.85 -8.76
CA PHE A 393 18.82 -3.63 -7.92
C PHE A 393 18.30 -4.95 -7.36
N THR A 394 17.89 -4.95 -6.10
CA THR A 394 17.17 -6.06 -5.47
C THR A 394 16.11 -5.48 -4.55
N GLY A 395 14.83 -5.72 -4.82
CA GLY A 395 13.76 -5.33 -3.91
C GLY A 395 13.64 -6.27 -2.70
N GLY A 396 12.73 -5.93 -1.81
CA GLY A 396 12.42 -6.58 -0.54
C GLY A 396 11.20 -7.51 -0.64
N LYS A 397 10.31 -7.40 0.37
CA LYS A 397 9.04 -8.15 0.44
C LYS A 397 7.79 -7.31 0.09
N GLY A 398 7.99 -6.02 -0.16
CA GLY A 398 6.92 -5.09 -0.51
C GLY A 398 6.56 -5.20 -1.99
N ASN A 399 5.59 -4.41 -2.44
CA ASN A 399 5.39 -4.18 -3.87
C ASN A 399 6.38 -3.11 -4.31
N ASP A 400 7.54 -3.54 -4.79
CA ASP A 400 8.65 -2.63 -5.06
C ASP A 400 8.57 -2.08 -6.48
N LYS A 401 9.06 -0.86 -6.68
CA LYS A 401 9.08 -0.19 -7.98
C LYS A 401 10.47 0.37 -8.26
N ILE A 402 10.98 0.10 -9.46
CA ILE A 402 12.17 0.77 -9.98
C ILE A 402 11.84 1.48 -11.28
N VAL A 403 12.18 2.77 -11.34
CA VAL A 403 12.07 3.60 -12.54
C VAL A 403 13.44 3.71 -13.20
N MET A 404 13.60 3.02 -14.32
CA MET A 404 14.75 3.16 -15.20
C MET A 404 14.55 4.39 -16.09
N ALA A 405 15.46 5.36 -15.96
CA ALA A 405 15.47 6.57 -16.80
C ALA A 405 16.56 6.54 -17.89
N ALA A 406 17.28 5.43 -18.00
CA ALA A 406 18.41 5.23 -18.92
C ALA A 406 18.48 3.77 -19.38
N THR A 407 18.98 3.58 -20.60
CA THR A 407 18.81 2.34 -21.37
C THR A 407 19.14 1.09 -20.57
N ILE A 408 18.19 0.15 -20.47
CA ILE A 408 18.45 -1.19 -19.94
C ILE A 408 19.44 -1.91 -20.84
N THR A 409 20.52 -2.39 -20.25
CA THR A 409 21.57 -3.15 -20.93
C THR A 409 21.74 -4.53 -20.30
N ALA A 410 22.46 -5.41 -21.00
CA ALA A 410 22.83 -6.72 -20.46
C ALA A 410 23.71 -6.66 -19.19
N SER A 411 24.19 -5.47 -18.78
CA SER A 411 24.96 -5.29 -17.55
C SER A 411 24.08 -5.00 -16.34
N ASP A 412 22.81 -4.67 -16.55
CA ASP A 412 21.86 -4.40 -15.47
C ASP A 412 21.37 -5.72 -14.88
N VAL A 413 21.28 -5.74 -13.55
CA VAL A 413 20.83 -6.89 -12.76
C VAL A 413 19.74 -6.40 -11.83
N LEU A 414 18.49 -6.55 -12.23
CA LEU A 414 17.33 -6.07 -11.50
C LEU A 414 16.50 -7.26 -11.04
N ALA A 415 16.33 -7.39 -9.72
CA ALA A 415 15.45 -8.37 -9.11
C ALA A 415 14.33 -7.66 -8.34
N GLY A 416 13.07 -7.93 -8.68
CA GLY A 416 11.91 -7.33 -8.00
C GLY A 416 11.84 -7.73 -6.53
N GLY A 417 11.95 -9.01 -6.20
CA GLY A 417 11.91 -9.49 -4.82
C GLY A 417 10.75 -10.45 -4.59
N ASP A 418 10.23 -10.47 -3.37
CA ASP A 418 8.90 -11.02 -3.08
C ASP A 418 7.90 -9.87 -3.15
N GLY A 419 6.73 -10.06 -3.75
CA GLY A 419 5.75 -8.99 -3.87
C GLY A 419 5.06 -8.99 -5.22
N THR A 420 4.40 -7.89 -5.57
CA THR A 420 4.02 -7.58 -6.94
C THR A 420 4.87 -6.40 -7.40
N ASP A 421 5.97 -6.71 -8.07
CA ASP A 421 7.01 -5.71 -8.36
C ASP A 421 6.83 -5.06 -9.73
N THR A 422 7.20 -3.79 -9.83
CA THR A 422 7.03 -2.95 -11.01
C THR A 422 8.37 -2.55 -11.60
N LEU A 423 8.60 -2.96 -12.85
CA LEU A 423 9.66 -2.41 -13.69
C LEU A 423 9.05 -1.28 -14.53
N SER A 424 9.43 -0.05 -14.22
CA SER A 424 9.04 1.14 -14.97
C SER A 424 10.17 1.60 -15.86
N VAL A 425 9.88 1.85 -17.12
CA VAL A 425 10.87 2.31 -18.11
C VAL A 425 10.41 3.59 -18.79
N SER A 426 11.39 4.40 -19.19
CA SER A 426 11.18 5.63 -19.95
C SER A 426 11.74 5.50 -21.37
N ASP A 427 11.53 6.51 -22.21
CA ASP A 427 11.91 6.50 -23.63
C ASP A 427 13.42 6.37 -23.93
N ALA A 428 14.31 6.57 -22.93
CA ALA A 428 15.71 6.21 -23.12
C ALA A 428 15.94 4.69 -23.28
N ASP A 429 14.91 3.86 -23.04
CA ASP A 429 15.04 2.43 -22.79
C ASP A 429 14.44 1.62 -23.93
N THR A 430 15.27 1.25 -24.91
CA THR A 430 14.90 0.23 -25.89
C THR A 430 14.99 -1.14 -25.23
N VAL A 431 13.85 -1.74 -24.89
CA VAL A 431 13.77 -3.16 -24.47
C VAL A 431 13.55 -4.02 -25.71
N ASP A 432 14.60 -4.14 -26.52
CA ASP A 432 14.49 -4.61 -27.91
C ASP A 432 14.99 -6.05 -28.09
N THR A 433 15.79 -6.56 -27.15
CA THR A 433 16.45 -7.85 -27.27
C THR A 433 16.42 -8.66 -25.98
N ALA A 434 16.35 -9.98 -26.14
CA ALA A 434 16.46 -10.92 -25.00
C ALA A 434 17.81 -10.84 -24.27
N ALA A 435 18.83 -10.24 -24.88
CA ALA A 435 20.15 -10.08 -24.25
C ALA A 435 20.14 -8.94 -23.22
N GLU A 436 19.40 -7.85 -23.47
CA GLU A 436 19.30 -6.70 -22.57
C GLU A 436 18.59 -7.09 -21.27
N VAL A 437 17.57 -7.94 -21.33
CA VAL A 437 16.75 -8.30 -20.17
C VAL A 437 17.20 -9.57 -19.44
N VAL A 438 18.38 -10.11 -19.74
CA VAL A 438 18.83 -11.41 -19.19
C VAL A 438 18.99 -11.37 -17.67
N GLY A 439 19.34 -10.21 -17.11
CA GLY A 439 19.50 -9.97 -15.67
C GLY A 439 18.25 -9.45 -14.96
N ILE A 440 17.10 -9.44 -15.63
CA ILE A 440 15.86 -8.83 -15.14
C ILE A 440 14.87 -9.93 -14.73
N THR A 441 14.56 -10.04 -13.44
CA THR A 441 13.76 -11.14 -12.89
C THR A 441 12.84 -10.67 -11.76
N GLY A 442 11.76 -11.43 -11.51
CA GLY A 442 10.87 -11.21 -10.37
C GLY A 442 10.01 -9.95 -10.48
N PHE A 443 9.68 -9.51 -11.70
CA PHE A 443 8.71 -8.43 -11.91
C PHE A 443 7.38 -8.99 -12.44
N GLU A 444 6.28 -8.49 -11.91
CA GLU A 444 4.92 -8.89 -12.29
C GLU A 444 4.20 -7.77 -13.06
N THR A 445 4.63 -6.52 -12.88
CA THR A 445 4.07 -5.36 -13.56
C THR A 445 5.13 -4.68 -14.42
N PHE A 446 4.76 -4.37 -15.66
CA PHE A 446 5.55 -3.52 -16.53
C PHE A 446 4.88 -2.16 -16.66
N GLU A 447 5.63 -1.07 -16.47
CA GLU A 447 5.13 0.28 -16.56
C GLU A 447 5.82 1.07 -17.68
N VAL A 448 5.01 1.67 -18.54
CA VAL A 448 5.41 2.59 -19.61
C VAL A 448 5.25 4.03 -19.10
N ALA A 449 6.37 4.69 -18.79
CA ALA A 449 6.39 6.01 -18.16
C ALA A 449 6.90 7.16 -19.06
N GLY A 450 7.41 6.87 -20.26
CA GLY A 450 8.02 7.86 -21.18
C GLY A 450 7.20 8.13 -22.44
N ALA A 451 7.27 9.37 -22.94
CA ALA A 451 6.42 9.89 -24.02
C ALA A 451 7.12 10.00 -25.38
N ASP A 452 7.20 8.89 -26.12
CA ASP A 452 7.67 8.89 -27.50
C ASP A 452 7.29 7.57 -28.22
N ALA A 453 7.16 7.63 -29.55
CA ALA A 453 6.59 6.60 -30.44
C ALA A 453 7.42 5.30 -30.57
N ILE A 454 7.76 4.66 -29.45
CA ILE A 454 8.50 3.40 -29.38
C ILE A 454 7.57 2.20 -29.15
N THR A 455 8.10 1.01 -29.47
CA THR A 455 7.39 -0.26 -29.32
C THR A 455 8.01 -1.06 -28.18
N TYR A 456 7.22 -1.31 -27.14
CA TYR A 456 7.56 -2.24 -26.07
C TYR A 456 7.09 -3.64 -26.43
N ASN A 457 7.98 -4.63 -26.35
CA ASN A 457 7.64 -6.03 -26.59
C ASN A 457 7.66 -6.83 -25.28
N LEU A 458 6.47 -7.09 -24.73
CA LEU A 458 6.33 -7.76 -23.44
C LEU A 458 6.74 -9.23 -23.47
N SER A 459 6.84 -9.86 -24.65
CA SER A 459 7.39 -11.22 -24.74
C SER A 459 8.88 -11.29 -24.43
N ILE A 460 9.61 -10.18 -24.60
CA ILE A 460 11.05 -10.09 -24.28
C ILE A 460 11.22 -10.05 -22.77
N ILE A 461 10.55 -9.10 -22.10
CA ILE A 461 10.58 -8.95 -20.64
C ILE A 461 9.97 -10.17 -19.95
N GLY A 462 8.83 -10.64 -20.45
CA GLY A 462 8.10 -11.81 -19.96
C GLY A 462 8.83 -13.14 -20.16
N ALA A 463 9.96 -13.18 -20.88
CA ALA A 463 10.74 -14.42 -21.01
C ALA A 463 11.37 -14.89 -19.68
N LYS A 464 11.55 -13.97 -18.73
CA LYS A 464 12.12 -14.22 -17.39
C LYS A 464 11.21 -13.79 -16.24
N ASN A 465 10.05 -13.22 -16.57
CA ASN A 465 9.14 -12.57 -15.63
C ASN A 465 7.71 -13.07 -15.89
N THR A 466 6.93 -13.27 -14.83
CA THR A 466 5.53 -13.68 -14.97
C THR A 466 4.65 -12.45 -14.92
N LEU A 467 4.60 -11.72 -16.03
CA LEU A 467 3.85 -10.46 -16.09
C LEU A 467 2.33 -10.72 -15.92
N THR A 468 1.73 -10.02 -14.97
CA THR A 468 0.29 -10.01 -14.68
C THR A 468 -0.32 -8.61 -14.69
N GLY A 469 0.47 -7.57 -14.95
CA GLY A 469 -0.01 -6.18 -15.01
C GLY A 469 0.75 -5.32 -16.03
N LEU A 470 0.03 -4.38 -16.63
CA LEU A 470 0.59 -3.33 -17.49
C LEU A 470 0.07 -1.98 -17.02
N VAL A 471 0.99 -1.06 -16.75
CA VAL A 471 0.65 0.33 -16.40
C VAL A 471 1.15 1.25 -17.51
N ILE A 472 0.31 2.18 -17.95
CA ILE A 472 0.66 3.28 -18.84
C ILE A 472 0.54 4.57 -18.02
N SER A 473 1.67 5.08 -17.55
CA SER A 473 1.75 6.32 -16.74
C SER A 473 2.27 7.53 -17.53
N GLU A 474 2.57 7.32 -18.81
CA GLU A 474 2.99 8.35 -19.75
C GLU A 474 2.04 9.56 -19.81
N THR A 475 2.63 10.76 -19.94
CA THR A 475 1.92 11.98 -20.35
C THR A 475 2.53 12.55 -21.62
N GLY A 476 1.75 12.71 -22.69
CA GLY A 476 2.14 13.58 -23.81
C GLY A 476 2.35 12.94 -25.19
N GLY A 477 2.62 11.63 -25.29
CA GLY A 477 3.11 10.98 -26.52
C GLY A 477 2.30 9.77 -26.97
N ALA A 478 2.86 9.05 -27.94
CA ALA A 478 2.29 7.82 -28.48
C ALA A 478 3.09 6.64 -27.98
N ALA A 479 2.44 5.55 -27.59
CA ALA A 479 3.12 4.31 -27.18
C ALA A 479 2.56 3.11 -27.91
N THR A 480 3.42 2.14 -28.22
CA THR A 480 2.99 0.83 -28.72
C THR A 480 3.45 -0.26 -27.76
N VAL A 481 2.52 -1.08 -27.26
CA VAL A 481 2.81 -2.23 -26.42
C VAL A 481 2.34 -3.49 -27.14
N SER A 482 3.26 -4.42 -27.34
CA SER A 482 3.04 -5.61 -28.15
C SER A 482 3.33 -6.90 -27.40
N ASN A 483 2.72 -7.98 -27.89
CA ASN A 483 2.82 -9.33 -27.32
C ASN A 483 2.44 -9.34 -25.84
N ILE A 484 1.36 -8.62 -25.48
CA ILE A 484 0.76 -8.66 -24.15
C ILE A 484 0.24 -10.08 -23.92
N ASN A 485 0.62 -10.72 -22.81
CA ASN A 485 0.10 -12.05 -22.49
C ASN A 485 -1.34 -11.96 -21.94
N ALA A 486 -2.05 -13.09 -21.88
CA ALA A 486 -3.44 -13.13 -21.43
C ALA A 486 -3.67 -12.57 -20.00
N ALA A 487 -2.76 -12.82 -19.06
CA ALA A 487 -2.89 -12.33 -17.69
C ALA A 487 -2.75 -10.81 -17.63
N THR A 488 -1.75 -10.26 -18.32
CA THR A 488 -1.53 -8.81 -18.46
C THR A 488 -2.65 -8.12 -19.24
N ALA A 489 -3.19 -8.75 -20.28
CA ALA A 489 -4.32 -8.19 -21.04
C ALA A 489 -5.59 -8.07 -20.18
N GLY A 490 -5.75 -8.92 -19.17
CA GLY A 490 -6.81 -8.81 -18.17
C GLY A 490 -6.58 -7.73 -17.09
N ASN A 491 -5.47 -7.00 -17.12
CA ASN A 491 -5.06 -6.07 -16.07
C ASN A 491 -4.18 -4.92 -16.62
N ILE A 492 -4.77 -4.11 -17.49
CA ILE A 492 -4.15 -2.90 -18.03
C ILE A 492 -4.68 -1.68 -17.26
N SER A 493 -3.80 -0.80 -16.80
CA SER A 493 -4.15 0.47 -16.15
C SER A 493 -3.49 1.64 -16.86
N ILE A 494 -4.24 2.68 -17.16
CA ILE A 494 -3.79 3.94 -17.74
C ILE A 494 -3.98 4.99 -16.65
N THR A 495 -2.87 5.50 -16.14
CA THR A 495 -2.83 6.42 -14.99
C THR A 495 -2.38 7.82 -15.39
N GLY A 496 -1.71 7.97 -16.54
CA GLY A 496 -1.38 9.25 -17.14
C GLY A 496 -2.36 9.62 -18.26
N ALA A 497 -2.67 10.91 -18.41
CA ALA A 497 -3.41 11.38 -19.59
C ALA A 497 -2.52 11.22 -20.82
N ALA A 498 -2.98 10.48 -21.84
CA ALA A 498 -2.22 10.12 -23.02
C ALA A 498 -2.74 10.89 -24.26
N PRO A 499 -2.10 12.01 -24.65
CA PRO A 499 -2.48 12.76 -25.83
C PRO A 499 -1.64 12.29 -27.03
N THR A 500 -2.10 11.27 -27.74
CA THR A 500 -1.99 11.13 -29.21
C THR A 500 -2.52 9.76 -29.65
N THR A 501 -1.78 8.67 -29.41
CA THR A 501 -2.20 7.30 -29.79
C THR A 501 -1.50 6.23 -28.94
N LEU A 502 -2.27 5.43 -28.21
CA LEU A 502 -1.82 4.24 -27.51
C LEU A 502 -2.21 2.99 -28.31
N THR A 503 -1.24 2.19 -28.74
CA THR A 503 -1.47 0.95 -29.48
C THR A 503 -1.14 -0.27 -28.64
N LEU A 504 -2.10 -1.16 -28.45
CA LEU A 504 -1.98 -2.37 -27.64
C LEU A 504 -2.26 -3.61 -28.50
N THR A 505 -1.42 -4.63 -28.40
CA THR A 505 -1.62 -5.93 -29.06
C THR A 505 -1.31 -7.08 -28.12
N ALA A 506 -2.28 -7.97 -27.95
CA ALA A 506 -2.10 -9.23 -27.23
C ALA A 506 -1.48 -10.30 -28.12
N SER A 507 -0.72 -11.20 -27.50
CA SER A 507 0.04 -12.25 -28.20
C SER A 507 -0.84 -13.38 -28.76
N ASP A 508 -2.00 -13.60 -28.15
CA ASP A 508 -2.90 -14.72 -28.41
C ASP A 508 -4.23 -14.32 -29.06
N PHE A 509 -4.49 -13.02 -29.23
CA PHE A 509 -5.72 -12.53 -29.85
C PHE A 509 -5.69 -12.72 -31.36
N VAL A 510 -6.75 -13.31 -31.89
CA VAL A 510 -6.86 -13.72 -33.29
C VAL A 510 -7.96 -12.94 -33.96
N SER A 511 -7.65 -12.35 -35.11
CA SER A 511 -8.68 -11.60 -35.85
C SER A 511 -9.87 -12.49 -36.24
N GLY A 512 -11.08 -11.99 -36.00
CA GLY A 512 -12.34 -12.72 -36.17
C GLY A 512 -12.54 -13.87 -35.17
N GLY A 513 -11.92 -13.76 -33.98
CA GLY A 513 -12.21 -14.57 -32.80
C GLY A 513 -13.63 -14.33 -32.26
N THR A 514 -13.95 -14.92 -31.11
CA THR A 514 -15.21 -14.59 -30.38
C THR A 514 -15.06 -14.66 -28.85
N SER A 515 -13.83 -14.64 -28.33
CA SER A 515 -13.56 -14.81 -26.90
C SER A 515 -12.39 -13.98 -26.36
N ASP A 516 -11.71 -13.23 -27.21
CA ASP A 516 -10.54 -12.44 -26.86
C ASP A 516 -10.97 -11.24 -26.00
N THR A 517 -10.70 -11.35 -24.70
CA THR A 517 -11.19 -10.40 -23.69
C THR A 517 -10.04 -9.66 -23.04
N THR A 518 -10.12 -8.33 -23.03
CA THR A 518 -9.16 -7.43 -22.36
C THR A 518 -9.85 -6.58 -21.30
N THR A 519 -9.11 -6.14 -20.28
CA THR A 519 -9.60 -5.20 -19.27
C THR A 519 -8.63 -4.03 -19.15
N ILE A 520 -9.16 -2.82 -19.36
CA ILE A 520 -8.42 -1.56 -19.37
C ILE A 520 -9.07 -0.63 -18.37
N SER A 521 -8.27 -0.09 -17.46
CA SER A 521 -8.71 0.90 -16.48
C SER A 521 -8.16 2.27 -16.84
N LEU A 522 -9.02 3.28 -16.88
CA LEU A 522 -8.64 4.69 -16.86
C LEU A 522 -8.68 5.10 -15.38
N ASP A 523 -7.52 5.24 -14.76
CA ASP A 523 -7.39 5.34 -13.30
C ASP A 523 -6.88 6.72 -12.87
N ASN A 524 -7.84 7.61 -12.58
CA ASN A 524 -7.54 8.94 -12.06
C ASN A 524 -7.24 8.93 -10.54
N SER A 525 -7.33 7.78 -9.86
CA SER A 525 -7.10 7.71 -8.42
C SER A 525 -5.62 7.82 -8.03
N THR A 526 -4.73 7.51 -8.96
CA THR A 526 -3.28 7.53 -8.77
C THR A 526 -2.69 8.92 -9.00
N THR A 527 -2.92 9.52 -10.17
CA THR A 527 -2.33 10.81 -10.57
C THR A 527 -3.17 12.01 -10.16
N LYS A 528 -4.49 11.80 -9.94
CA LYS A 528 -5.44 12.84 -9.51
C LYS A 528 -5.41 14.06 -10.42
N SER A 529 -5.49 13.80 -11.73
CA SER A 529 -5.63 14.81 -12.76
C SER A 529 -6.95 15.57 -12.58
N GLY A 530 -6.88 16.90 -12.58
CA GLY A 530 -8.06 17.76 -12.55
C GLY A 530 -8.88 17.76 -13.85
N THR A 531 -8.39 17.09 -14.90
CA THR A 531 -9.12 16.88 -16.17
C THR A 531 -9.54 15.42 -16.39
N GLY A 532 -9.34 14.53 -15.42
CA GLY A 532 -9.49 13.09 -15.64
C GLY A 532 -8.32 12.48 -16.42
N ILE A 533 -8.47 11.20 -16.76
CA ILE A 533 -7.57 10.46 -17.66
C ILE A 533 -8.13 10.52 -19.08
N ASP A 534 -7.48 11.30 -19.93
CA ASP A 534 -7.86 11.49 -21.32
C ASP A 534 -7.01 10.64 -22.28
N VAL A 535 -7.66 9.78 -23.07
CA VAL A 535 -7.01 8.92 -24.06
C VAL A 535 -7.57 9.21 -25.45
N THR A 536 -6.88 10.08 -26.21
CA THR A 536 -7.39 10.60 -27.49
C THR A 536 -7.43 9.58 -28.63
N SER A 537 -6.74 8.45 -28.49
CA SER A 537 -6.80 7.32 -29.42
C SER A 537 -6.22 6.08 -28.75
N LEU A 538 -7.07 5.09 -28.52
CA LEU A 538 -6.71 3.78 -28.02
C LEU A 538 -6.91 2.76 -29.14
N VAL A 539 -5.84 2.21 -29.67
CA VAL A 539 -5.88 1.12 -30.64
C VAL A 539 -5.71 -0.20 -29.90
N PHE A 540 -6.67 -1.11 -30.01
CA PHE A 540 -6.55 -2.48 -29.50
C PHE A 540 -6.88 -3.48 -30.60
N ALA A 541 -5.88 -4.18 -31.12
CA ALA A 541 -6.09 -5.11 -32.23
C ALA A 541 -6.73 -6.42 -31.75
N ASN A 542 -7.67 -6.95 -32.55
CA ASN A 542 -8.26 -8.28 -32.41
C ASN A 542 -8.96 -8.57 -31.05
N ALA A 543 -9.34 -7.56 -30.28
CA ALA A 543 -10.11 -7.76 -29.05
C ALA A 543 -11.60 -7.83 -29.38
N ASP A 544 -12.24 -8.94 -28.99
CA ASP A 544 -13.68 -9.20 -29.17
C ASP A 544 -14.50 -8.51 -28.05
N VAL A 545 -13.97 -8.57 -26.81
CA VAL A 545 -14.59 -7.99 -25.62
C VAL A 545 -13.61 -7.06 -24.91
N ILE A 546 -14.02 -5.80 -24.72
CA ILE A 546 -13.24 -4.80 -23.97
C ILE A 546 -14.01 -4.42 -22.71
N ASN A 547 -13.46 -4.75 -21.54
CA ASN A 547 -13.93 -4.23 -20.27
C ASN A 547 -13.20 -2.91 -19.97
N LEU A 548 -13.90 -1.79 -20.04
CA LEU A 548 -13.40 -0.47 -19.67
C LEU A 548 -13.81 -0.15 -18.24
N LYS A 549 -12.85 0.27 -17.41
CA LYS A 549 -13.09 0.74 -16.05
C LYS A 549 -12.77 2.22 -15.96
N SER A 550 -13.75 3.07 -15.66
CA SER A 550 -13.54 4.48 -15.38
C SER A 550 -13.42 4.71 -13.87
N ILE A 551 -12.22 5.03 -13.38
CA ILE A 551 -11.93 5.15 -11.95
C ILE A 551 -11.57 6.59 -11.61
N GLY A 552 -12.20 7.11 -10.56
CA GLY A 552 -12.07 8.50 -10.11
C GLY A 552 -11.15 8.67 -8.91
N ASP A 553 -10.72 9.89 -8.66
CA ASP A 553 -9.89 10.29 -7.52
C ASP A 553 -10.64 10.32 -6.16
N GLY A 554 -11.96 10.09 -6.19
CA GLY A 554 -12.86 10.17 -5.05
C GLY A 554 -13.52 11.54 -4.84
N SER A 555 -13.27 12.51 -5.71
CA SER A 555 -13.94 13.82 -5.71
C SER A 555 -15.42 13.71 -6.12
N SER A 556 -16.14 14.82 -6.27
CA SER A 556 -17.49 14.90 -6.85
C SER A 556 -17.68 16.30 -7.46
N PRO A 557 -18.50 16.49 -8.51
CA PRO A 557 -19.52 15.60 -9.08
C PRO A 557 -19.09 14.79 -10.32
N LYS A 558 -19.75 13.65 -10.57
CA LYS A 558 -19.44 12.67 -11.62
C LYS A 558 -20.42 12.76 -12.81
N THR A 559 -20.41 13.91 -13.49
CA THR A 559 -21.37 14.23 -14.57
C THR A 559 -20.72 14.24 -15.95
N VAL A 560 -21.52 14.01 -17.00
CA VAL A 560 -21.10 14.23 -18.39
C VAL A 560 -20.52 15.64 -18.58
N GLY A 561 -19.36 15.74 -19.24
CA GLY A 561 -18.63 17.00 -19.45
C GLY A 561 -18.10 17.63 -18.16
N GLY A 562 -18.04 16.86 -17.07
CA GLY A 562 -17.44 17.26 -15.81
C GLY A 562 -15.94 17.49 -15.94
N ALA A 563 -15.36 18.25 -15.02
CA ALA A 563 -13.93 18.56 -15.07
C ALA A 563 -13.07 17.30 -15.05
N GLU A 564 -13.41 16.30 -14.24
CA GLU A 564 -12.60 15.08 -14.04
C GLU A 564 -13.14 13.86 -14.80
N GLU A 565 -14.02 14.06 -15.77
CA GLU A 565 -14.54 12.98 -16.61
C GLU A 565 -13.38 12.29 -17.35
N ASN A 566 -13.25 10.97 -17.20
CA ASN A 566 -12.27 10.24 -18.01
C ASN A 566 -12.77 10.17 -19.46
N SER A 567 -11.86 10.11 -20.42
CA SER A 567 -12.24 10.03 -21.84
C SER A 567 -11.40 9.01 -22.61
N VAL A 568 -12.03 8.35 -23.59
CA VAL A 568 -11.34 7.43 -24.51
C VAL A 568 -11.99 7.42 -25.89
N ILE A 569 -11.17 7.49 -26.92
CA ILE A 569 -11.56 7.22 -28.32
C ILE A 569 -11.00 5.85 -28.73
N LEU A 570 -11.84 4.85 -28.93
CA LEU A 570 -11.45 3.47 -29.21
C LEU A 570 -11.34 3.17 -30.71
N THR A 571 -10.23 2.55 -31.11
CA THR A 571 -10.01 1.92 -32.41
C THR A 571 -9.81 0.41 -32.24
N ALA A 572 -10.85 -0.39 -32.51
CA ALA A 572 -10.80 -1.86 -32.42
C ALA A 572 -11.73 -2.48 -33.48
N THR A 573 -11.17 -2.97 -34.58
CA THR A 573 -11.97 -3.42 -35.74
C THR A 573 -12.78 -4.68 -35.49
N ASP A 574 -12.35 -5.48 -34.51
CA ASP A 574 -12.90 -6.81 -34.24
C ASP A 574 -13.75 -6.80 -32.94
N VAL A 575 -13.96 -5.64 -32.32
CA VAL A 575 -14.74 -5.57 -31.07
C VAL A 575 -16.22 -5.84 -31.32
N GLU A 576 -16.79 -6.82 -30.62
CA GLU A 576 -18.25 -7.03 -30.60
C GLU A 576 -18.90 -6.41 -29.37
N LYS A 577 -18.20 -6.35 -28.24
CA LYS A 577 -18.76 -5.90 -26.95
C LYS A 577 -17.82 -5.01 -26.17
N VAL A 578 -18.36 -3.89 -25.70
CA VAL A 578 -17.71 -3.01 -24.71
C VAL A 578 -18.52 -3.03 -23.42
N VAL A 579 -17.88 -3.34 -22.29
CA VAL A 579 -18.50 -3.29 -20.96
C VAL A 579 -17.83 -2.16 -20.18
N ILE A 580 -18.60 -1.19 -19.73
CA ILE A 580 -18.13 -0.03 -19.00
C ILE A 580 -18.55 -0.16 -17.53
N THR A 581 -17.58 -0.06 -16.63
CA THR A 581 -17.76 -0.14 -15.18
C THR A 581 -16.91 0.92 -14.48
N GLY A 582 -17.04 1.03 -13.16
CA GLY A 582 -16.23 1.94 -12.34
C GLY A 582 -17.07 2.96 -11.59
N ASN A 583 -16.45 4.06 -11.18
CA ASN A 583 -17.05 5.06 -10.29
C ASN A 583 -16.82 6.51 -10.75
N GLU A 584 -16.26 6.71 -11.94
CA GLU A 584 -16.04 8.02 -12.56
C GLU A 584 -16.88 8.14 -13.84
N ALA A 585 -17.28 9.37 -14.16
CA ALA A 585 -17.93 9.64 -15.45
C ALA A 585 -17.00 9.24 -16.60
N LEU A 586 -17.57 8.82 -17.73
CA LEU A 586 -16.79 8.42 -18.89
C LEU A 586 -17.36 9.02 -20.16
N SER A 587 -16.51 9.70 -20.93
CA SER A 587 -16.73 9.98 -22.34
C SER A 587 -16.10 8.89 -23.19
N PHE A 588 -16.93 7.98 -23.69
CA PHE A 588 -16.53 6.87 -24.56
C PHE A 588 -16.94 7.18 -26.00
N ALA A 589 -15.96 7.19 -26.89
CA ALA A 589 -16.16 7.37 -28.32
C ALA A 589 -15.56 6.22 -29.13
N THR A 590 -16.12 5.90 -30.29
CA THR A 590 -15.50 4.98 -31.26
C THR A 590 -14.88 5.74 -32.42
N ALA A 591 -13.71 5.32 -32.88
CA ALA A 591 -13.14 5.78 -34.14
C ALA A 591 -13.72 5.02 -35.33
N ALA A 592 -13.70 5.64 -36.51
CA ALA A 592 -14.20 5.07 -37.75
C ALA A 592 -13.70 3.64 -38.01
N GLY A 593 -14.63 2.71 -38.21
CA GLY A 593 -14.35 1.29 -38.45
C GLY A 593 -14.38 0.40 -37.20
N THR A 594 -14.65 0.96 -36.03
CA THR A 594 -14.83 0.24 -34.75
C THR A 594 -16.30 -0.03 -34.51
N ASN A 595 -16.78 -1.25 -34.71
CA ASN A 595 -18.22 -1.52 -34.83
C ASN A 595 -18.77 -2.46 -33.74
N PRO A 596 -18.76 -2.07 -32.45
CA PRO A 596 -19.34 -2.90 -31.40
C PRO A 596 -20.84 -3.12 -31.63
N THR A 597 -21.30 -4.33 -31.35
CA THR A 597 -22.73 -4.69 -31.38
C THR A 597 -23.42 -4.46 -30.03
N GLU A 598 -22.64 -4.41 -28.93
CA GLU A 598 -23.12 -4.09 -27.59
C GLU A 598 -22.16 -3.13 -26.88
N ILE A 599 -22.70 -2.07 -26.30
CA ILE A 599 -22.03 -1.18 -25.34
C ILE A 599 -22.86 -1.17 -24.06
N ASP A 600 -22.29 -1.63 -22.95
CA ASP A 600 -23.00 -1.79 -21.69
C ASP A 600 -22.33 -0.98 -20.58
N ALA A 601 -22.86 0.21 -20.28
CA ALA A 601 -22.41 1.07 -19.19
C ALA A 601 -23.23 0.94 -17.91
N SER A 602 -24.13 -0.05 -17.83
CA SER A 602 -24.98 -0.25 -16.64
C SER A 602 -24.18 -0.64 -15.39
N GLY A 603 -22.89 -0.96 -15.53
CA GLY A 603 -21.97 -1.27 -14.44
C GLY A 603 -21.26 -0.07 -13.80
N LEU A 604 -21.52 1.16 -14.26
CA LEU A 604 -21.05 2.38 -13.58
C LEU A 604 -21.77 2.60 -12.24
N THR A 605 -21.04 3.12 -11.26
CA THR A 605 -21.50 3.29 -9.87
C THR A 605 -21.21 4.71 -9.36
N ASN A 606 -21.56 5.00 -8.10
CA ASN A 606 -21.27 6.30 -7.43
C ASN A 606 -21.74 7.54 -8.20
N ASP A 607 -22.91 7.44 -8.79
CA ASP A 607 -23.52 8.50 -9.57
C ASP A 607 -22.75 8.95 -10.82
N ALA A 608 -21.82 8.12 -11.32
CA ALA A 608 -21.17 8.33 -12.60
C ALA A 608 -22.17 8.21 -13.76
N ALA A 609 -22.12 9.18 -14.67
CA ALA A 609 -22.85 9.20 -15.94
C ALA A 609 -21.92 8.83 -17.11
N VAL A 610 -22.49 8.52 -18.27
CA VAL A 610 -21.71 8.15 -19.47
C VAL A 610 -22.10 8.99 -20.68
N THR A 611 -21.11 9.32 -21.51
CA THR A 611 -21.30 9.66 -22.91
C THR A 611 -20.89 8.45 -23.76
N ILE A 612 -21.79 7.96 -24.59
CA ILE A 612 -21.51 6.94 -25.61
C ILE A 612 -21.64 7.62 -26.95
N ASP A 613 -20.53 7.71 -27.67
CA ASP A 613 -20.43 8.31 -28.98
C ASP A 613 -19.93 7.24 -29.97
N THR A 614 -20.69 7.00 -31.04
CA THR A 614 -20.33 6.02 -32.08
C THR A 614 -19.99 6.66 -33.43
N ASP A 615 -19.57 7.92 -33.41
CA ASP A 615 -19.23 8.74 -34.57
C ASP A 615 -18.43 7.96 -35.61
N ALA A 616 -18.95 7.95 -36.85
CA ALA A 616 -18.31 7.36 -38.03
C ALA A 616 -18.12 5.82 -38.05
N SER A 617 -18.77 5.07 -37.16
CA SER A 617 -18.72 3.59 -37.14
C SER A 617 -19.94 2.94 -37.77
N ALA A 618 -19.75 2.19 -38.87
CA ALA A 618 -20.81 1.51 -39.64
C ALA A 618 -21.42 0.29 -38.89
N ILE A 619 -22.24 0.54 -37.87
CA ILE A 619 -22.83 -0.51 -37.01
C ILE A 619 -24.24 -0.89 -37.48
N VAL A 620 -24.43 -2.06 -38.10
CA VAL A 620 -25.76 -2.48 -38.60
C VAL A 620 -26.83 -2.52 -37.49
N SER A 621 -26.45 -2.99 -36.29
CA SER A 621 -27.32 -3.08 -35.12
C SER A 621 -26.52 -2.81 -33.84
N LEU A 622 -27.01 -1.91 -32.99
CA LEU A 622 -26.38 -1.57 -31.71
C LEU A 622 -27.34 -1.81 -30.52
N LEU A 623 -26.85 -2.49 -29.49
CA LEU A 623 -27.43 -2.46 -28.15
C LEU A 623 -26.59 -1.53 -27.27
N ALA A 624 -27.17 -0.44 -26.77
CA ALA A 624 -26.51 0.45 -25.81
C ALA A 624 -27.27 0.47 -24.49
N LYS A 625 -26.55 0.43 -23.36
CA LYS A 625 -27.12 0.59 -22.03
C LYS A 625 -26.42 1.72 -21.28
N GLY A 626 -27.18 2.77 -20.95
CA GLY A 626 -26.77 3.84 -20.05
C GLY A 626 -26.80 3.42 -18.59
N THR A 627 -26.68 4.43 -17.73
CA THR A 627 -26.65 4.38 -16.28
C THR A 627 -28.02 4.78 -15.71
N ALA A 628 -28.10 5.10 -14.42
CA ALA A 628 -29.30 5.66 -13.80
C ALA A 628 -29.20 7.19 -13.65
N LYS A 629 -28.28 7.83 -14.36
CA LYS A 629 -27.92 9.24 -14.33
C LYS A 629 -28.07 9.85 -15.72
N ASN A 630 -27.89 11.17 -15.80
CA ASN A 630 -28.08 11.90 -17.04
C ASN A 630 -26.99 11.51 -18.06
N ASP A 631 -27.32 10.59 -18.95
CA ASP A 631 -26.38 10.08 -19.94
C ASP A 631 -26.52 10.81 -21.27
N THR A 632 -25.50 10.70 -22.11
CA THR A 632 -25.55 11.07 -23.53
C THR A 632 -25.28 9.84 -24.38
N ILE A 633 -26.16 9.54 -25.33
CA ILE A 633 -25.97 8.48 -26.31
C ILE A 633 -26.09 9.11 -27.70
N ASP A 634 -24.96 9.27 -28.38
CA ASP A 634 -24.85 9.78 -29.73
C ASP A 634 -24.51 8.67 -30.72
N ILE A 635 -25.40 8.47 -31.69
CA ILE A 635 -25.25 7.52 -32.77
C ILE A 635 -25.15 8.31 -34.07
N ASP A 636 -24.00 8.97 -34.30
CA ASP A 636 -23.72 9.73 -35.52
C ASP A 636 -23.25 8.82 -36.67
N ASN A 637 -24.12 7.90 -37.09
CA ASN A 637 -23.86 7.09 -38.27
C ASN A 637 -25.13 6.69 -39.03
N ALA A 638 -25.28 7.26 -40.22
CA ALA A 638 -26.37 6.96 -41.15
C ALA A 638 -26.40 5.49 -41.65
N ALA A 639 -25.34 4.70 -41.43
CA ALA A 639 -25.35 3.26 -41.71
C ALA A 639 -25.88 2.41 -40.54
N THR A 640 -26.17 3.01 -39.38
CA THR A 640 -26.81 2.32 -38.26
C THR A 640 -28.30 2.15 -38.52
N ILE A 641 -28.72 0.91 -38.80
CA ILE A 641 -30.08 0.62 -39.29
C ILE A 641 -31.04 0.36 -38.11
N THR A 642 -30.55 -0.25 -37.03
CA THR A 642 -31.37 -0.55 -35.85
C THR A 642 -30.60 -0.30 -34.56
N SER A 643 -31.26 0.28 -33.56
CA SER A 643 -30.68 0.42 -32.22
C SER A 643 -31.66 0.00 -31.12
N THR A 644 -31.13 -0.55 -30.04
CA THR A 644 -31.87 -0.85 -28.81
C THR A 644 -31.17 -0.14 -27.67
N LEU A 645 -31.84 0.83 -27.06
CA LEU A 645 -31.23 1.75 -26.09
C LEU A 645 -31.94 1.59 -24.75
N TYR A 646 -31.20 1.17 -23.73
CA TYR A 646 -31.63 1.22 -22.34
C TYR A 646 -31.08 2.49 -21.74
N LEU A 647 -31.96 3.44 -21.38
CA LEU A 647 -31.51 4.70 -20.80
C LEU A 647 -31.25 4.61 -19.30
N GLY A 648 -31.83 3.59 -18.62
CA GLY A 648 -31.61 3.24 -17.21
C GLY A 648 -32.12 4.27 -16.18
N GLY A 649 -32.26 5.54 -16.56
CA GLY A 649 -32.96 6.62 -15.87
C GLY A 649 -32.11 7.88 -15.77
N GLY A 650 -32.74 9.03 -15.48
CA GLY A 650 -32.07 10.33 -15.54
C GLY A 650 -32.74 11.23 -16.58
N SER A 651 -32.17 12.40 -16.83
CA SER A 651 -32.53 13.26 -17.95
C SER A 651 -31.53 13.04 -19.08
N ASP A 652 -31.79 12.03 -19.89
CA ASP A 652 -30.86 11.54 -20.90
C ASP A 652 -30.93 12.34 -22.20
N THR A 653 -29.83 12.42 -22.92
CA THR A 653 -29.77 12.97 -24.27
C THR A 653 -29.45 11.88 -25.25
N VAL A 654 -30.34 11.64 -26.21
CA VAL A 654 -30.15 10.65 -27.26
C VAL A 654 -30.13 11.35 -28.61
N ILE A 655 -29.13 11.07 -29.41
CA ILE A 655 -29.00 11.54 -30.79
C ILE A 655 -28.85 10.31 -31.67
N VAL A 656 -29.64 10.23 -32.74
CA VAL A 656 -29.59 9.15 -33.70
C VAL A 656 -29.61 9.74 -35.10
N ASP A 657 -28.51 9.59 -35.83
CA ASP A 657 -28.43 9.95 -37.23
C ASP A 657 -29.01 8.83 -38.10
N GLY A 658 -30.24 9.05 -38.59
CA GLY A 658 -30.99 8.04 -39.32
C GLY A 658 -30.48 7.78 -40.75
N GLY A 659 -30.51 6.51 -41.16
CA GLY A 659 -30.57 6.08 -42.56
C GLY A 659 -32.00 5.63 -42.93
N GLY A 660 -32.46 5.83 -44.16
CA GLY A 660 -33.87 5.59 -44.52
C GLY A 660 -34.38 4.17 -44.18
N THR A 661 -35.55 4.10 -43.53
CA THR A 661 -36.25 2.90 -42.97
C THR A 661 -35.67 2.34 -41.67
N SER A 662 -34.95 3.16 -40.89
CA SER A 662 -34.40 2.72 -39.60
C SER A 662 -35.48 2.49 -38.53
N ALA A 663 -35.26 1.48 -37.69
CA ALA A 663 -36.13 1.11 -36.58
C ALA A 663 -35.34 1.13 -35.28
N HIS A 664 -35.61 2.12 -34.43
CA HIS A 664 -34.95 2.28 -33.14
C HIS A 664 -35.89 1.90 -32.01
N THR A 665 -35.34 1.40 -30.91
CA THR A 665 -36.11 1.03 -29.73
C THR A 665 -35.50 1.68 -28.50
N LEU A 666 -36.29 2.48 -27.78
CA LEU A 666 -36.02 2.89 -26.42
C LEU A 666 -36.68 1.90 -25.47
N ILE A 667 -35.92 1.33 -24.53
CA ILE A 667 -36.41 0.41 -23.53
C ILE A 667 -36.39 1.08 -22.16
N TYR A 668 -37.53 1.01 -21.49
CA TYR A 668 -37.73 1.42 -20.11
C TYR A 668 -38.08 0.19 -19.27
N SER A 669 -37.44 0.09 -18.12
CA SER A 669 -37.47 -1.03 -17.17
C SER A 669 -38.35 -0.78 -15.95
N ALA A 670 -38.82 0.46 -15.73
CA ALA A 670 -39.74 0.77 -14.64
C ALA A 670 -41.02 -0.06 -14.72
N THR A 671 -41.45 -0.59 -13.56
CA THR A 671 -42.70 -1.35 -13.40
C THR A 671 -43.80 -0.55 -12.69
N THR A 672 -43.48 0.65 -12.21
CA THR A 672 -44.39 1.55 -11.47
C THR A 672 -44.08 3.00 -11.83
N LEU A 673 -45.09 3.88 -11.75
CA LEU A 673 -44.90 5.32 -11.92
C LEU A 673 -43.99 5.89 -10.82
N GLY A 674 -43.07 6.79 -11.19
CA GLY A 674 -42.17 7.46 -10.24
C GLY A 674 -40.97 6.65 -9.77
N ALA A 675 -40.63 5.55 -10.45
CA ALA A 675 -39.52 4.67 -10.10
C ALA A 675 -38.63 4.33 -11.31
N GLY A 676 -37.45 3.78 -11.05
CA GLY A 676 -36.53 3.34 -12.11
C GLY A 676 -36.14 4.48 -13.05
N ASP A 677 -36.41 4.28 -14.34
CA ASP A 677 -36.18 5.22 -15.44
C ASP A 677 -37.32 6.21 -15.69
N ILE A 678 -38.46 6.06 -15.00
CA ILE A 678 -39.62 6.96 -15.08
C ILE A 678 -39.82 7.66 -13.74
N LYS A 679 -38.95 8.63 -13.44
CA LYS A 679 -38.99 9.44 -12.22
C LYS A 679 -39.49 10.86 -12.47
N ALA A 680 -40.15 11.42 -11.46
CA ALA A 680 -40.50 12.84 -11.41
C ALA A 680 -39.23 13.71 -11.53
N GLY A 681 -39.28 14.76 -12.33
CA GLY A 681 -38.13 15.64 -12.55
C GLY A 681 -37.29 15.29 -13.79
N ASN A 682 -37.41 14.06 -14.29
CA ASN A 682 -36.62 13.61 -15.43
C ASN A 682 -37.22 14.10 -16.75
N SER A 683 -36.36 14.61 -17.62
CA SER A 683 -36.72 15.10 -18.95
C SER A 683 -35.67 14.66 -19.96
N SER A 684 -35.91 13.53 -20.62
CA SER A 684 -35.00 13.00 -21.64
C SER A 684 -35.31 13.62 -23.02
N THR A 685 -34.31 13.62 -23.89
CA THR A 685 -34.43 14.09 -25.28
C THR A 685 -33.98 13.00 -26.26
N LEU A 686 -34.65 12.93 -27.40
CA LEU A 686 -34.30 12.11 -28.54
C LEU A 686 -34.30 13.01 -29.79
N ALA A 687 -33.15 13.18 -30.41
CA ALA A 687 -33.01 13.86 -31.68
C ALA A 687 -32.80 12.83 -32.80
N LEU A 688 -33.62 12.89 -33.84
CA LEU A 688 -33.43 12.14 -35.07
C LEU A 688 -32.78 13.09 -36.10
N THR A 689 -31.45 13.04 -36.18
CA THR A 689 -30.62 13.89 -37.04
C THR A 689 -30.20 13.10 -38.30
N GLY A 690 -29.43 13.67 -39.25
CA GLY A 690 -29.06 12.97 -40.50
C GLY A 690 -29.93 13.20 -41.75
N VAL A 691 -29.45 12.68 -42.90
CA VAL A 691 -29.92 12.93 -44.28
C VAL A 691 -31.29 12.28 -44.52
N ALA A 692 -32.31 13.01 -44.07
CA ALA A 692 -33.73 12.68 -44.02
C ALA A 692 -34.05 11.62 -42.97
N ALA A 693 -34.45 12.07 -41.77
CA ALA A 693 -35.59 11.46 -41.09
C ALA A 693 -36.69 11.33 -42.16
N ALA A 694 -36.73 10.18 -42.82
CA ALA A 694 -37.54 9.95 -43.98
C ALA A 694 -38.94 9.61 -43.48
N ALA A 695 -39.95 10.02 -44.23
CA ALA A 695 -41.30 9.57 -43.98
C ALA A 695 -41.30 8.03 -43.85
N GLY A 696 -41.69 7.52 -42.68
CA GLY A 696 -41.67 6.10 -42.34
C GLY A 696 -40.59 5.63 -41.36
N ASP A 697 -39.64 6.48 -40.94
CA ASP A 697 -38.72 6.12 -39.84
C ASP A 697 -39.51 5.97 -38.53
N THR A 698 -39.12 4.97 -37.72
CA THR A 698 -39.87 4.62 -36.50
C THR A 698 -38.99 4.53 -35.27
N VAL A 699 -39.54 5.00 -34.15
CA VAL A 699 -38.98 4.79 -32.82
C VAL A 699 -40.02 4.06 -31.98
N THR A 700 -39.69 2.85 -31.57
CA THR A 700 -40.47 2.10 -30.59
C THR A 700 -40.07 2.56 -29.19
N ILE A 701 -41.04 3.03 -28.42
CA ILE A 701 -40.91 3.33 -27.01
C ILE A 701 -41.57 2.18 -26.27
N ASN A 702 -40.73 1.35 -25.66
CA ASN A 702 -41.13 0.11 -25.02
C ASN A 702 -41.02 0.27 -23.50
N PHE A 703 -42.14 0.45 -22.81
CA PHE A 703 -42.15 0.33 -21.35
C PHE A 703 -42.45 -1.12 -20.95
N THR A 704 -42.38 -1.43 -19.66
CA THR A 704 -42.69 -2.78 -19.19
C THR A 704 -44.19 -2.95 -19.05
N ALA A 705 -44.79 -4.05 -19.52
CA ALA A 705 -46.24 -4.31 -19.45
C ALA A 705 -46.93 -3.96 -18.09
N ALA A 706 -46.19 -4.02 -16.98
CA ALA A 706 -46.64 -3.53 -15.68
C ALA A 706 -46.88 -2.01 -15.63
N LEU A 707 -45.97 -1.21 -16.17
CA LEU A 707 -46.10 0.23 -16.33
C LEU A 707 -47.18 0.61 -17.35
N GLU A 708 -47.26 -0.05 -18.52
CA GLU A 708 -48.36 0.16 -19.48
C GLU A 708 -49.74 -0.06 -18.84
N ALA A 709 -49.84 -1.01 -17.90
CA ALA A 709 -51.06 -1.26 -17.14
C ALA A 709 -51.45 -0.17 -16.14
N LEU A 710 -50.64 0.89 -16.01
CA LEU A 710 -50.94 2.07 -15.22
C LEU A 710 -51.31 3.28 -16.07
N LEU A 711 -50.94 3.28 -17.36
CA LEU A 711 -51.11 4.37 -18.31
C LEU A 711 -52.54 4.38 -18.89
N LYS A 712 -53.12 5.58 -18.96
CA LYS A 712 -54.52 5.83 -19.35
C LYS A 712 -54.62 6.96 -20.35
N SER A 713 -55.43 6.75 -21.38
CA SER A 713 -55.90 7.79 -22.29
C SER A 713 -57.43 7.78 -22.32
N GLY A 714 -58.07 8.86 -21.87
CA GLY A 714 -59.53 9.00 -21.86
C GLY A 714 -60.24 7.92 -21.04
N SER A 715 -59.78 7.64 -19.82
CA SER A 715 -60.23 6.55 -18.93
C SER A 715 -59.93 5.12 -19.39
N THR A 716 -59.36 4.93 -20.59
CA THR A 716 -58.98 3.60 -21.10
C THR A 716 -57.55 3.30 -20.68
N LEU A 717 -57.36 2.20 -19.96
CA LEU A 717 -56.02 1.65 -19.70
C LEU A 717 -55.42 1.15 -21.01
N LEU A 718 -54.17 1.53 -21.30
CA LEU A 718 -53.51 1.14 -22.55
C LEU A 718 -53.45 -0.40 -22.68
N SER A 719 -53.01 -1.11 -21.65
CA SER A 719 -52.95 -2.58 -21.65
C SER A 719 -54.30 -3.31 -21.76
N ALA A 720 -55.43 -2.63 -21.54
CA ALA A 720 -56.77 -3.25 -21.53
C ALA A 720 -57.51 -3.12 -22.86
N THR A 721 -57.00 -2.35 -23.82
CA THR A 721 -57.63 -2.17 -25.13
C THR A 721 -57.17 -3.26 -26.12
N GLY A 722 -58.09 -3.73 -26.98
CA GLY A 722 -57.75 -4.57 -28.12
C GLY A 722 -57.47 -3.78 -29.41
N ALA A 723 -57.57 -2.45 -29.36
CA ALA A 723 -57.38 -1.54 -30.48
C ALA A 723 -56.25 -0.54 -30.19
N ASN A 724 -55.53 -0.13 -31.24
CA ASN A 724 -54.48 0.88 -31.13
C ASN A 724 -55.05 2.23 -30.65
N ILE A 725 -54.31 2.95 -29.82
CA ILE A 725 -54.69 4.25 -29.27
C ILE A 725 -53.70 5.30 -29.77
N ASN A 726 -54.20 6.37 -30.38
CA ASN A 726 -53.37 7.53 -30.71
C ASN A 726 -53.19 8.38 -29.46
N VAL A 727 -51.94 8.53 -29.01
CA VAL A 727 -51.60 9.36 -27.84
C VAL A 727 -51.31 10.80 -28.27
N HIS A 728 -50.91 11.01 -29.53
CA HIS A 728 -50.76 12.34 -30.12
C HIS A 728 -52.10 13.08 -30.18
N GLY A 729 -52.12 14.32 -29.70
CA GLY A 729 -53.28 15.23 -29.71
C GLY A 729 -54.19 15.08 -28.50
N THR A 730 -53.77 14.28 -27.51
CA THR A 730 -54.44 14.17 -26.21
C THR A 730 -53.88 15.19 -25.22
N THR A 731 -54.57 15.39 -24.09
CA THR A 731 -54.13 16.29 -23.01
C THR A 731 -54.26 15.58 -21.67
N LEU A 732 -53.31 15.84 -20.77
CA LEU A 732 -53.39 15.37 -19.39
C LEU A 732 -54.67 15.87 -18.71
N SER A 733 -55.26 15.02 -17.88
CA SER A 733 -56.48 15.31 -17.14
C SER A 733 -56.68 14.28 -16.03
N ALA A 734 -57.71 14.45 -15.20
CA ALA A 734 -58.10 13.44 -14.21
C ALA A 734 -58.40 12.03 -14.79
N THR A 735 -58.52 11.89 -16.11
CA THR A 735 -58.77 10.61 -16.80
C THR A 735 -57.68 10.19 -17.78
N THR A 736 -56.63 11.01 -17.95
CA THR A 736 -55.53 10.79 -18.90
C THR A 736 -54.21 11.14 -18.22
N ASN A 737 -53.34 10.16 -18.02
CA ASN A 737 -52.02 10.37 -17.39
C ASN A 737 -50.84 10.13 -18.36
N ILE A 738 -51.13 9.87 -19.64
CA ILE A 738 -50.14 9.89 -20.72
C ILE A 738 -50.69 10.75 -21.86
N ALA A 739 -49.93 11.73 -22.30
CA ALA A 739 -50.31 12.60 -23.40
C ALA A 739 -49.12 12.99 -24.26
N ALA A 740 -49.36 13.27 -25.53
CA ALA A 740 -48.34 13.81 -26.41
C ALA A 740 -48.87 14.93 -27.31
N ALA A 741 -48.03 15.93 -27.53
CA ALA A 741 -48.31 17.07 -28.38
C ALA A 741 -47.10 17.39 -29.25
N GLN A 742 -47.34 17.78 -30.50
CA GLN A 742 -46.32 18.26 -31.42
C GLN A 742 -46.40 19.78 -31.60
N ALA A 743 -45.26 20.45 -31.55
CA ALA A 743 -45.11 21.86 -31.88
C ALA A 743 -43.77 22.09 -32.59
N ASP A 744 -43.80 22.84 -33.71
CA ASP A 744 -42.61 23.23 -34.47
C ASP A 744 -41.65 22.07 -34.84
N GLY A 745 -42.19 20.87 -35.11
CA GLY A 745 -41.41 19.66 -35.46
C GLY A 745 -40.90 18.85 -34.26
N THR A 746 -41.23 19.26 -33.04
CA THR A 746 -40.87 18.55 -31.80
C THR A 746 -42.11 17.91 -31.18
N MET A 747 -42.08 16.59 -31.02
CA MET A 747 -43.07 15.81 -30.29
C MET A 747 -42.66 15.73 -28.81
N THR A 748 -43.57 16.08 -27.91
CA THR A 748 -43.36 15.98 -26.47
C THR A 748 -44.31 14.95 -25.89
N LEU A 749 -43.78 13.86 -25.35
CA LEU A 749 -44.50 12.83 -24.62
C LEU A 749 -44.37 13.11 -23.11
N GLN A 750 -45.48 13.15 -22.40
CA GLN A 750 -45.54 13.43 -20.97
C GLN A 750 -46.32 12.33 -20.25
N ILE A 751 -45.83 11.97 -19.06
CA ILE A 751 -46.51 11.08 -18.12
C ILE A 751 -46.74 11.84 -16.82
N ASP A 752 -48.01 12.00 -16.46
CA ASP A 752 -48.45 12.54 -15.17
C ASP A 752 -48.24 11.47 -14.09
N ILE A 753 -47.19 11.65 -13.30
CA ILE A 753 -46.77 10.68 -12.28
C ILE A 753 -47.60 10.85 -11.02
N ASN A 754 -47.91 12.10 -10.65
CA ASN A 754 -48.58 12.42 -9.39
C ASN A 754 -50.13 12.27 -9.47
N GLY A 755 -50.67 12.19 -10.69
CA GLY A 755 -52.08 12.00 -11.00
C GLY A 755 -52.95 13.26 -10.84
N ASP A 756 -52.37 14.46 -10.85
CA ASP A 756 -53.09 15.73 -10.69
C ASP A 756 -53.76 16.22 -11.98
N GLY A 757 -53.49 15.56 -13.11
CA GLY A 757 -54.05 15.84 -14.42
C GLY A 757 -53.38 17.00 -15.15
N SER A 758 -52.21 17.45 -14.72
CA SER A 758 -51.39 18.49 -15.36
C SER A 758 -49.95 18.01 -15.48
N TYR A 759 -49.14 18.73 -16.28
CA TYR A 759 -47.70 18.52 -16.32
C TYR A 759 -46.98 19.60 -15.52
N VAL A 760 -46.14 19.20 -14.59
CA VAL A 760 -45.17 20.04 -13.88
C VAL A 760 -43.81 19.36 -13.93
N ALA A 761 -42.81 20.05 -14.48
CA ALA A 761 -41.49 19.47 -14.73
C ALA A 761 -40.82 18.83 -13.50
N ALA A 762 -41.09 19.33 -12.28
CA ALA A 762 -40.53 18.76 -11.05
C ALA A 762 -41.25 17.49 -10.56
N ASP A 763 -42.51 17.31 -10.95
CA ASP A 763 -43.39 16.27 -10.41
C ASP A 763 -43.65 15.14 -11.42
N ASP A 764 -43.38 15.37 -12.70
CA ASP A 764 -43.73 14.50 -13.81
C ASP A 764 -42.51 14.12 -14.67
N TRP A 765 -42.76 13.24 -15.64
CA TRP A 765 -41.74 12.77 -16.58
C TRP A 765 -42.04 13.21 -18.01
N GLN A 766 -40.99 13.53 -18.76
CA GLN A 766 -41.06 13.97 -20.15
C GLN A 766 -40.02 13.27 -21.04
N LEU A 767 -40.43 12.95 -22.26
CA LEU A 767 -39.55 12.64 -23.38
C LEU A 767 -39.83 13.61 -24.52
N THR A 768 -38.78 14.31 -24.98
CA THR A 768 -38.86 15.23 -26.11
C THR A 768 -38.22 14.60 -27.33
N ILE A 769 -39.00 14.33 -28.37
CA ILE A 769 -38.55 13.73 -29.62
C ILE A 769 -38.53 14.82 -30.69
N THR A 770 -37.37 15.10 -31.27
CA THR A 770 -37.22 16.07 -32.35
C THR A 770 -36.95 15.34 -33.65
N GLY A 771 -37.85 15.50 -34.61
CA GLY A 771 -37.73 15.01 -35.99
C GLY A 771 -37.92 16.14 -37.00
N LYS A 772 -37.83 15.84 -38.30
CA LYS A 772 -38.09 16.83 -39.38
C LYS A 772 -39.55 16.84 -39.88
N GLY A 773 -40.40 15.95 -39.39
CA GLY A 773 -41.82 15.87 -39.77
C GLY A 773 -42.67 16.95 -39.09
N THR A 774 -43.80 17.30 -39.71
CA THR A 774 -44.73 18.33 -39.19
C THR A 774 -46.06 17.77 -38.68
N ASP A 775 -46.32 16.47 -38.91
CA ASP A 775 -47.55 15.75 -38.53
C ASP A 775 -47.22 14.31 -38.07
N ASP A 776 -46.18 14.16 -37.27
CA ASP A 776 -45.71 12.84 -36.82
C ASP A 776 -46.77 12.12 -35.98
N THR A 777 -46.72 10.80 -35.97
CA THR A 777 -47.69 9.99 -35.20
C THR A 777 -47.02 9.40 -33.95
N LEU A 778 -47.81 9.26 -32.88
CA LEU A 778 -47.42 8.50 -31.69
C LEU A 778 -48.57 7.61 -31.26
N ILE A 779 -48.47 6.32 -31.60
CA ILE A 779 -49.55 5.35 -31.47
C ILE A 779 -49.13 4.26 -30.49
N TYR A 780 -49.95 4.02 -29.48
CA TYR A 780 -49.89 2.80 -28.69
C TYR A 780 -50.44 1.62 -29.52
N ASN A 781 -49.61 0.61 -29.76
CA ASN A 781 -49.93 -0.60 -30.49
C ASN A 781 -50.32 -1.72 -29.52
N ALA A 782 -51.61 -2.05 -29.48
CA ALA A 782 -52.16 -3.04 -28.55
C ALA A 782 -51.67 -4.48 -28.82
N SER A 783 -51.14 -4.77 -30.01
CA SER A 783 -50.64 -6.11 -30.34
C SER A 783 -49.23 -6.39 -29.83
N THR A 784 -48.41 -5.35 -29.74
CA THR A 784 -47.02 -5.42 -29.26
C THR A 784 -46.85 -4.85 -27.86
N ASP A 785 -47.87 -4.18 -27.33
CA ASP A 785 -47.84 -3.48 -26.03
C ASP A 785 -46.75 -2.39 -25.97
N THR A 786 -46.61 -1.60 -27.04
CA THR A 786 -45.58 -0.56 -27.17
C THR A 786 -46.13 0.73 -27.76
N LEU A 787 -45.48 1.87 -27.51
CA LEU A 787 -45.70 3.10 -28.28
C LEU A 787 -44.78 3.13 -29.50
N VAL A 788 -45.31 3.57 -30.63
CA VAL A 788 -44.56 3.72 -31.87
C VAL A 788 -44.69 5.17 -32.33
N PHE A 789 -43.57 5.88 -32.30
CA PHE A 789 -43.40 7.15 -32.97
C PHE A 789 -43.08 6.87 -34.45
N THR A 790 -43.68 7.62 -35.37
CA THR A 790 -43.41 7.51 -36.80
C THR A 790 -43.29 8.89 -37.40
N VAL A 791 -42.17 9.12 -38.10
CA VAL A 791 -41.92 10.35 -38.86
C VAL A 791 -42.80 10.36 -40.10
N VAL A 792 -43.52 11.45 -40.34
CA VAL A 792 -44.48 11.59 -41.47
C VAL A 792 -44.00 12.52 -42.57
#